data_AF-A0A6A7FV70-F1
#
_entry.id   AF-A0A6A7FV70-F1
#
_cell.length_a   1.000
_cell.length_b   1.000
_cell.length_c   1.000
_cell.angle_alpha   90.00
_cell.angle_beta   90.00
_cell.angle_gamma   90.00
#
_symmetry.space_group_name_H-M   'P 1'
#
loop_
_entity.id
_entity.type
_entity.pdbx_description
1 polymer ?
#
loop_
_entity_poly.entity_id
_entity_poly.type
_entity_poly.pdbx_seq_one_letter_code
_entity_poly.pdbx_strand_id
1 'polypeptide(L)'
;MAKLEVTVVSGKKSVLGTFVLSTDTSIAELKRCFHQRHPKWPPDQQSFSIGEGRGRVALRSGKLGDFGLKDGATVTFKNRGTRIGWTTVFLIQNLGPLLCHVLAFCYPESIYDEKSMPKRSYLQTVAFYLMVLHFTKQIFETLFVHRFRRERIGFSELISNSVQFTIFGGAAIAYYVYHPLYTPRFENRNIINAFAVAFAACEIGSLQSHLLLRSLRKGDDKSHKIPKGGLFTYVSCPNYTLESLSWLVYSTMISCLTATGFFVVVTFQLLLAASKKHRQYKRDFPDYPRKRVPMFMFIPAIGRERRQRRPTGPEVGVVFPEDNKGVRSTTAAGKAILIAGLRNVEAHETADAVTRERNWRYQYHKYYMNMVEISAESPEKSLGIARAALRCAHSSFEFITSDGEKMPFDEAMKSIKGSFETGIIRGNVEKPKEFVLKVPYKNGVLSGSELRSQLDKWRKYGTMELDCATAIQTVSSKPQWLDLSDRYFVLIGAGSAMGPFIKLLELGANIVAVDIPKRERLWEKLITTARNSPGTLYFPLSKPQNEMKDDDELFISAGCDLLKQPAEILNWILELSKGPLKGSPLTIGNYTYLDGGLHVKLSLAADAIIEGLCEQLKGTIVAFLCTPTDIHAIPSDAHRDAERRNGWHIGKPIELLINFLSGGSELRKNALKPLKPKVGSSIHRVDGMSVAQGPNYALAKRMQHWRAMIAFEDGCTVSANIAPSTATVSVLHNKQFAWAYSGMPYFKPFEIFQQETTNALMAALLIHDVQNVAGPKNPENRERFGIENPLSLFSHQGLHGGLWRCAYKVDSIGFTSVLIHFLGGPKLFLPIVSAMLVAPLVVYQCVF
;
A
#
# COMPACT_ATOMS: atom_id res chain seq x y z
N MET A 1 -11.20 27.46 49.05
CA MET A 1 -10.65 26.97 47.76
C MET A 1 -10.94 25.49 47.65
N ALA A 2 -11.48 25.01 46.53
CA ALA A 2 -11.82 23.61 46.35
C ALA A 2 -10.53 22.75 46.31
N LYS A 3 -10.39 21.86 47.29
CA LYS A 3 -9.32 20.86 47.32
C LYS A 3 -9.68 19.73 46.35
N LEU A 4 -8.71 19.27 45.58
CA LEU A 4 -8.78 18.18 44.62
C LEU A 4 -7.83 17.07 45.07
N GLU A 5 -8.37 15.88 45.29
CA GLU A 5 -7.58 14.67 45.47
C GLU A 5 -7.20 14.08 44.11
N VAL A 6 -5.90 14.05 43.80
CA VAL A 6 -5.37 13.59 42.51
C VAL A 6 -4.48 12.37 42.72
N THR A 7 -4.89 11.22 42.19
CA THR A 7 -4.11 9.97 42.25
C THR A 7 -3.20 9.86 41.03
N VAL A 8 -1.89 9.74 41.26
CA VAL A 8 -0.90 9.57 40.19
C VAL A 8 -0.61 8.08 39.99
N VAL A 9 -0.73 7.60 38.74
CA VAL A 9 -0.49 6.20 38.37
C VAL A 9 0.59 6.06 37.29
N SER A 10 1.36 4.98 37.30
CA SER A 10 2.31 4.63 36.23
C SER A 10 1.88 3.36 35.49
N GLY A 11 2.11 3.31 34.17
CA GLY A 11 2.03 2.09 33.37
C GLY A 11 0.77 1.25 33.62
N LYS A 12 0.94 0.00 34.08
CA LYS A 12 -0.12 -0.98 34.42
C LYS A 12 -0.95 -0.59 35.66
N LYS A 13 -1.30 0.71 35.82
CA LYS A 13 -2.09 1.28 36.92
C LYS A 13 -1.46 1.16 38.32
N SER A 14 -0.14 1.02 38.45
CA SER A 14 0.51 1.08 39.76
C SER A 14 0.37 2.49 40.34
N VAL A 15 -0.25 2.63 41.51
CA VAL A 15 -0.44 3.91 42.20
C VAL A 15 0.91 4.38 42.75
N LEU A 16 1.34 5.56 42.30
CA LEU A 16 2.57 6.22 42.75
C LEU A 16 2.32 7.19 43.92
N GLY A 17 1.06 7.46 44.24
CA GLY A 17 0.65 8.26 45.38
C GLY A 17 -0.53 9.18 45.05
N THR A 18 -1.18 9.66 46.11
CA THR A 18 -2.30 10.60 46.03
C THR A 18 -1.88 11.95 46.59
N PHE A 19 -2.26 13.03 45.91
CA PHE A 19 -1.87 14.40 46.21
C PHE A 19 -3.12 15.26 46.36
N VAL A 20 -3.20 16.00 47.47
CA VAL A 20 -4.29 16.97 47.71
C VAL A 20 -3.82 18.33 47.23
N LEU A 21 -4.40 18.82 46.12
CA LEU A 21 -3.99 20.04 45.42
C LEU A 21 -5.19 20.98 45.22
N SER A 22 -4.97 22.26 44.94
CA SER A 22 -6.04 23.20 44.56
C SER A 22 -6.24 23.22 43.03
N THR A 23 -7.45 23.57 42.56
CA THR A 23 -7.73 23.85 41.14
C THR A 23 -6.81 24.92 40.55
N ASP A 24 -6.34 25.87 41.37
CA ASP A 24 -5.41 26.94 41.00
C ASP A 24 -3.95 26.50 40.92
N THR A 25 -3.61 25.28 41.36
CA THR A 25 -2.24 24.78 41.34
C THR A 25 -1.74 24.68 39.91
N SER A 26 -0.54 25.18 39.65
CA SER A 26 0.08 25.06 38.34
C SER A 26 0.62 23.64 38.10
N ILE A 27 0.69 23.22 36.83
CA ILE A 27 1.34 21.94 36.48
C ILE A 27 2.81 21.91 36.92
N ALA A 28 3.47 23.06 37.00
CA ALA A 28 4.85 23.17 37.49
C ALA A 28 4.94 22.84 38.98
N GLU A 29 3.98 23.30 39.80
CA GLU A 29 3.89 22.97 41.22
C GLU A 29 3.55 21.50 41.44
N LEU A 30 2.61 20.92 40.68
CA LEU A 30 2.34 19.47 40.72
C LEU A 30 3.63 18.65 40.51
N LYS A 31 4.46 19.05 39.54
CA LYS A 31 5.74 18.38 39.27
C LYS A 31 6.75 18.51 40.41
N ARG A 32 6.79 19.67 41.07
CA ARG A 32 7.64 19.90 42.24
C ARG A 32 7.18 19.06 43.44
N CYS A 33 5.87 19.06 43.75
CA CYS A 33 5.30 18.24 44.81
C CYS A 33 5.53 16.74 44.57
N PHE A 34 5.39 16.30 43.32
CA PHE A 34 5.67 14.91 42.95
C PHE A 34 7.16 14.57 43.09
N HIS A 35 8.07 15.48 42.75
CA HIS A 35 9.51 15.30 42.92
C HIS A 35 9.92 15.22 44.40
N GLN A 36 9.33 16.04 45.27
CA GLN A 36 9.60 16.00 46.71
C GLN A 36 9.29 14.62 47.31
N ARG A 37 8.24 13.95 46.81
CA ARG A 37 7.87 12.60 47.23
C ARG A 37 8.63 11.49 46.48
N HIS A 38 9.10 11.77 45.26
CA HIS A 38 9.86 10.86 44.41
C HIS A 38 11.13 11.52 43.85
N PRO A 39 12.21 11.64 44.65
CA PRO A 39 13.43 12.37 44.26
C PRO A 39 14.12 11.84 43.00
N LYS A 40 13.91 10.56 42.65
CA LYS A 40 14.46 9.91 41.46
C LYS A 40 13.99 10.54 40.13
N TRP A 41 12.89 11.30 40.13
CA TRP A 41 12.32 11.89 38.92
C TRP A 41 12.28 13.41 39.00
N PRO A 42 13.28 14.10 38.44
CA PRO A 42 13.32 15.56 38.38
C PRO A 42 12.12 16.15 37.61
N PRO A 43 11.58 17.32 38.01
CA PRO A 43 10.37 17.93 37.43
C PRO A 43 10.32 18.03 35.89
N ASP A 44 11.48 18.16 35.25
CA ASP A 44 11.65 18.27 33.80
C ASP A 44 11.54 16.94 33.04
N GLN A 45 11.78 15.82 33.71
CA GLN A 45 11.62 14.46 33.16
C GLN A 45 10.18 13.95 33.31
N GLN A 46 9.37 14.60 34.15
CA GLN A 46 8.01 14.19 34.44
C GLN A 46 7.01 14.59 33.34
N SER A 47 6.11 13.67 32.99
CA SER A 47 4.98 13.92 32.12
C SER A 47 3.70 13.38 32.73
N PHE A 48 2.72 14.25 32.85
CA PHE A 48 1.39 13.91 33.36
C PHE A 48 0.35 14.00 32.25
N SER A 49 -0.67 13.14 32.32
CA SER A 49 -1.77 13.12 31.36
C SER A 49 -3.02 12.54 31.97
N ILE A 50 -4.16 13.02 31.51
CA ILE A 50 -5.50 12.52 31.88
C ILE A 50 -6.10 11.74 30.71
N GLY A 51 -6.94 10.75 31.01
CA GLY A 51 -7.61 9.90 30.02
C GLY A 51 -6.74 8.77 29.45
N GLU A 52 -7.41 7.75 28.91
CA GLU A 52 -6.76 6.58 28.30
C GLU A 52 -6.91 6.57 26.76
N GLY A 53 -5.97 5.93 26.05
CA GLY A 53 -6.08 5.72 24.60
C GLY A 53 -6.10 7.00 23.75
N ARG A 54 -7.06 7.11 22.82
CA ARG A 54 -7.19 8.26 21.88
C ARG A 54 -7.71 9.56 22.53
N GLY A 55 -8.25 9.49 23.75
CA GLY A 55 -8.70 10.64 24.55
C GLY A 55 -7.64 11.16 25.52
N ARG A 56 -6.39 10.67 25.44
CA ARG A 56 -5.32 11.06 26.36
C ARG A 56 -4.91 12.52 26.15
N VAL A 57 -5.17 13.37 27.14
CA VAL A 57 -4.78 14.78 27.15
C VAL A 57 -3.55 14.93 28.03
N ALA A 58 -2.45 15.42 27.45
CA ALA A 58 -1.24 15.70 28.21
C ALA A 58 -1.38 17.02 28.98
N LEU A 59 -1.11 16.99 30.29
CA LEU A 59 -1.03 18.19 31.13
C LEU A 59 0.28 18.89 30.80
N ARG A 60 0.21 19.99 30.02
CA ARG A 60 1.40 20.68 29.47
C ARG A 60 1.79 21.92 30.25
N SER A 61 0.90 22.90 30.34
CA SER A 61 1.12 24.21 30.95
C SER A 61 -0.24 24.83 31.27
N GLY A 62 -0.36 25.54 32.39
CA GLY A 62 -1.62 26.07 32.91
C GLY A 62 -1.90 25.58 34.33
N LYS A 63 -3.08 25.94 34.83
CA LYS A 63 -3.61 25.49 36.13
C LYS A 63 -4.29 24.13 35.97
N LEU A 64 -4.40 23.36 37.05
CA LEU A 64 -5.08 22.06 36.99
C LEU A 64 -6.56 22.20 36.59
N GLY A 65 -7.23 23.29 36.99
CA GLY A 65 -8.62 23.59 36.61
C GLY A 65 -8.85 23.72 35.10
N ASP A 66 -7.85 24.21 34.35
CA ASP A 66 -7.95 24.40 32.89
C ASP A 66 -8.10 23.07 32.12
N PHE A 67 -7.78 21.95 32.76
CA PHE A 67 -7.85 20.60 32.18
C PHE A 67 -9.10 19.82 32.60
N GLY A 68 -10.05 20.45 33.32
CA GLY A 68 -11.31 19.83 33.72
C GLY A 68 -11.15 18.69 34.73
N LEU A 69 -10.09 18.71 35.55
CA LEU A 69 -9.84 17.74 36.62
C LEU A 69 -10.90 17.87 37.71
N LYS A 70 -11.59 16.76 38.02
CA LYS A 70 -12.55 16.64 39.13
C LYS A 70 -11.87 16.05 40.37
N ASP A 71 -12.53 16.17 41.52
CA ASP A 71 -12.08 15.53 42.75
C ASP A 71 -12.04 13.99 42.60
N GLY A 72 -10.98 13.33 43.08
CA GLY A 72 -10.71 11.91 42.87
C GLY A 72 -10.13 11.55 41.48
N ALA A 73 -9.67 12.52 40.69
CA ALA A 73 -9.17 12.26 39.34
C ALA A 73 -7.84 11.48 39.31
N THR A 74 -7.72 10.57 38.35
CA THR A 74 -6.48 9.81 38.11
C THR A 74 -5.63 10.44 37.00
N VAL A 75 -4.36 10.67 37.28
CA VAL A 75 -3.37 11.23 36.35
C VAL A 75 -2.28 10.20 36.06
N THR A 76 -2.02 9.90 34.79
CA THR A 76 -0.96 8.97 34.40
C THR A 76 0.39 9.68 34.30
N PHE A 77 1.36 9.22 35.08
CA PHE A 77 2.77 9.58 35.01
C PHE A 77 3.51 8.78 33.92
N LYS A 78 4.41 9.45 33.22
CA LYS A 78 5.40 8.85 32.33
C LYS A 78 6.74 9.57 32.50
N ASN A 79 7.81 8.83 32.76
CA ASN A 79 9.16 9.35 32.69
C ASN A 79 9.57 9.57 31.22
N ARG A 80 10.04 10.76 30.88
CA ARG A 80 10.51 11.13 29.54
C ARG A 80 12.04 11.08 29.37
N GLY A 81 12.80 10.75 30.42
CA GLY A 81 14.25 10.74 30.42
C GLY A 81 14.88 12.14 30.32
N THR A 82 16.21 12.21 30.24
CA THR A 82 16.97 13.47 30.11
C THR A 82 16.58 14.22 28.85
N ARG A 83 16.19 15.49 28.99
CA ARG A 83 15.75 16.32 27.86
C ARG A 83 16.64 17.55 27.68
N ILE A 84 17.17 17.71 26.48
CA ILE A 84 18.09 18.81 26.14
C ILE A 84 17.36 19.86 25.29
N GLY A 85 17.72 21.12 25.50
CA GLY A 85 17.17 22.26 24.78
C GLY A 85 17.44 22.20 23.27
N TRP A 86 16.46 22.57 22.44
CA TRP A 86 16.68 22.62 20.98
C TRP A 86 17.83 23.54 20.56
N THR A 87 18.06 24.64 21.29
CA THR A 87 19.21 25.53 21.05
C THR A 87 20.52 24.75 21.17
N THR A 88 20.72 24.00 22.25
CA THR A 88 21.92 23.16 22.45
C THR A 88 22.06 22.10 21.36
N VAL A 89 20.95 21.51 20.92
CA VAL A 89 20.94 20.48 19.87
C VAL A 89 21.44 21.05 18.55
N PHE A 90 20.85 22.17 18.09
CA PHE A 90 21.25 22.78 16.83
C PHE A 90 22.67 23.35 16.89
N LEU A 91 23.13 23.83 18.05
CA LEU A 91 24.53 24.23 18.22
C LEU A 91 25.48 23.06 18.03
N ILE A 92 25.24 21.92 18.70
CA ILE A 92 26.09 20.72 18.57
C ILE A 92 26.06 20.18 17.13
N GLN A 93 24.87 20.12 16.51
CA GLN A 93 24.68 19.63 15.14
C GLN A 93 25.42 20.45 14.09
N ASN A 94 25.56 21.76 14.29
CA ASN A 94 26.24 22.64 13.34
C ASN A 94 27.72 22.85 13.67
N LEU A 95 28.11 22.74 14.95
CA LEU A 95 29.49 22.91 15.37
C LEU A 95 30.37 21.74 14.92
N GLY A 96 29.88 20.50 15.00
CA GLY A 96 30.63 19.31 14.57
C GLY A 96 31.08 19.37 13.09
N PRO A 97 30.17 19.57 12.12
CA PRO A 97 30.53 19.74 10.72
C PRO A 97 31.47 20.92 10.45
N LEU A 98 31.22 22.07 11.09
CA LEU A 98 32.08 23.24 10.96
C LEU A 98 33.52 22.92 11.35
N LEU A 99 33.72 22.28 12.51
CA LEU A 99 35.04 21.86 12.98
C LEU A 99 35.69 20.86 12.02
N CYS A 100 34.93 19.88 11.49
CA CYS A 100 35.45 18.92 10.52
C CYS A 100 35.98 19.63 9.25
N HIS A 101 35.23 20.61 8.72
CA HIS A 101 35.66 21.36 7.53
C HIS A 101 36.87 22.25 7.81
N VAL A 102 36.94 22.91 8.97
CA VAL A 102 38.10 23.74 9.37
C VAL A 102 39.33 22.88 9.58
N LEU A 103 39.22 21.77 10.30
CA LEU A 103 40.34 20.86 10.56
C LEU A 103 40.88 20.26 9.27
N ALA A 104 39.99 19.76 8.40
CA ALA A 104 40.40 19.13 7.14
C ALA A 104 40.97 20.12 6.10
N PHE A 105 40.62 21.40 6.18
CA PHE A 105 41.16 22.43 5.31
C PHE A 105 42.47 23.03 5.84
N CYS A 106 42.55 23.34 7.14
CA CYS A 106 43.67 24.03 7.76
C CYS A 106 44.80 23.10 8.23
N TYR A 107 44.49 21.85 8.60
CA TYR A 107 45.47 20.86 9.08
C TYR A 107 45.47 19.59 8.22
N PRO A 108 45.70 19.72 6.90
CA PRO A 108 45.54 18.58 6.01
C PRO A 108 46.71 17.58 6.13
N GLU A 109 47.89 18.03 6.57
CA GLU A 109 49.07 17.19 6.82
C GLU A 109 48.80 16.11 7.88
N SER A 110 47.94 16.39 8.85
CA SER A 110 47.57 15.44 9.90
C SER A 110 46.51 14.43 9.47
N ILE A 111 45.90 14.59 8.29
CA ILE A 111 44.74 13.80 7.85
C ILE A 111 45.03 12.97 6.58
N TYR A 112 45.87 13.48 5.67
CA TYR A 112 46.08 12.86 4.34
C TYR A 112 47.46 12.22 4.14
N ASP A 113 48.34 12.23 5.15
CA ASP A 113 49.68 11.59 5.17
C ASP A 113 50.51 11.79 3.88
N GLU A 114 50.55 13.02 3.37
CA GLU A 114 51.26 13.33 2.12
C GLU A 114 52.24 14.48 2.32
N LYS A 115 53.55 14.18 2.20
CA LYS A 115 54.65 15.13 2.44
C LYS A 115 54.74 16.28 1.40
N SER A 116 53.93 16.26 0.35
CA SER A 116 53.96 17.22 -0.77
C SER A 116 52.54 17.57 -1.23
N MET A 117 51.80 18.29 -0.39
CA MET A 117 50.41 18.63 -0.69
C MET A 117 50.30 19.56 -1.91
N PRO A 118 49.51 19.22 -2.95
CA PRO A 118 49.30 20.11 -4.09
C PRO A 118 48.58 21.40 -3.66
N LYS A 119 48.86 22.52 -4.36
CA LYS A 119 48.13 23.78 -4.11
C LYS A 119 46.63 23.56 -4.32
N ARG A 120 45.82 24.00 -3.36
CA ARG A 120 44.36 23.84 -3.39
C ARG A 120 43.77 24.49 -4.64
N SER A 121 42.81 23.79 -5.26
CA SER A 121 42.07 24.33 -6.38
C SER A 121 41.15 25.48 -5.92
N TYR A 122 40.87 26.42 -6.83
CA TYR A 122 39.95 27.51 -6.56
C TYR A 122 38.57 27.00 -6.10
N LEU A 123 38.10 25.88 -6.65
CA LEU A 123 36.85 25.23 -6.26
C LEU A 123 36.87 24.75 -4.79
N GLN A 124 37.95 24.10 -4.35
CA GLN A 124 38.10 23.65 -2.96
C GLN A 124 38.07 24.82 -1.98
N THR A 125 38.74 25.92 -2.32
CA THR A 125 38.73 27.15 -1.52
C THR A 125 37.33 27.76 -1.44
N VAL A 126 36.62 27.88 -2.56
CA VAL A 126 35.24 28.39 -2.56
C VAL A 126 34.30 27.46 -1.80
N ALA A 127 34.40 26.15 -1.99
CA ALA A 127 33.59 25.15 -1.29
C ALA A 127 33.78 25.25 0.24
N PHE A 128 35.01 25.46 0.71
CA PHE A 128 35.31 25.69 2.11
C PHE A 128 34.61 26.93 2.66
N TYR A 129 34.74 28.08 1.99
CA TYR A 129 34.07 29.30 2.44
C TYR A 129 32.55 29.16 2.47
N LEU A 130 31.94 28.47 1.48
CA LEU A 130 30.49 28.24 1.49
C LEU A 130 30.03 27.38 2.68
N MET A 131 30.77 26.33 3.03
CA MET A 131 30.43 25.48 4.18
C MET A 131 30.62 26.21 5.51
N VAL A 132 31.72 26.96 5.67
CA VAL A 132 31.93 27.80 6.86
C VAL A 132 30.79 28.82 7.00
N LEU A 133 30.46 29.55 5.93
CA LEU A 133 29.37 30.52 5.94
C LEU A 133 28.01 29.88 6.27
N HIS A 134 27.70 28.72 5.69
CA HIS A 134 26.47 27.98 5.97
C HIS A 134 26.33 27.61 7.45
N PHE A 135 27.34 26.93 8.02
CA PHE A 135 27.27 26.47 9.40
C PHE A 135 27.37 27.63 10.41
N THR A 136 28.18 28.66 10.13
CA THR A 136 28.23 29.87 10.96
C THR A 136 26.88 30.61 10.95
N LYS A 137 26.23 30.72 9.79
CA LYS A 137 24.87 31.28 9.70
C LYS A 137 23.87 30.46 10.51
N GLN A 138 23.90 29.13 10.41
CA GLN A 138 23.01 28.26 11.21
C GLN A 138 23.21 28.43 12.72
N ILE A 139 24.47 28.55 13.17
CA ILE A 139 24.81 28.82 14.58
C ILE A 139 24.26 30.19 15.00
N PHE A 140 24.48 31.24 14.20
CA PHE A 140 23.97 32.58 14.47
C PHE A 140 22.43 32.60 14.55
N GLU A 141 21.75 31.98 13.58
CA GLU A 141 20.30 31.89 13.58
C GLU A 141 19.76 31.14 14.80
N THR A 142 20.44 30.07 15.21
CA THR A 142 20.08 29.28 16.40
C THR A 142 20.15 30.12 17.68
N LEU A 143 21.19 30.96 17.81
CA LEU A 143 21.41 31.80 18.98
C LEU A 143 20.47 33.02 19.01
N PHE A 144 20.31 33.69 17.88
CA PHE A 144 19.72 35.03 17.85
C PHE A 144 18.36 35.14 17.15
N VAL A 145 17.99 34.17 16.30
CA VAL A 145 16.78 34.25 15.45
C VAL A 145 15.71 33.24 15.86
N HIS A 146 16.09 31.99 16.11
CA HIS A 146 15.15 30.90 16.36
C HIS A 146 14.46 31.05 17.72
N ARG A 147 13.13 30.97 17.71
CA ARG A 147 12.31 30.84 18.92
C ARG A 147 11.66 29.46 18.91
N PHE A 148 12.00 28.58 19.85
CA PHE A 148 11.48 27.20 19.87
C PHE A 148 10.19 27.07 20.71
N ARG A 149 9.14 26.44 20.17
CA ARG A 149 7.84 26.24 20.87
C ARG A 149 7.82 24.98 21.73
N ARG A 150 8.51 23.92 21.30
CA ARG A 150 8.83 22.76 22.14
C ARG A 150 10.24 23.00 22.61
N GLU A 151 10.47 23.04 23.91
CA GLU A 151 11.77 23.48 24.41
C GLU A 151 12.82 22.37 24.38
N ARG A 152 12.43 21.07 24.40
CA ARG A 152 13.39 19.97 24.63
C ARG A 152 13.15 18.69 23.83
N ILE A 153 14.20 17.95 23.49
CA ILE A 153 14.20 16.61 22.86
C ILE A 153 14.83 15.54 23.76
N GLY A 154 14.72 14.26 23.41
CA GLY A 154 15.40 13.18 24.14
C GLY A 154 16.91 13.13 23.84
N PHE A 155 17.72 12.69 24.80
CA PHE A 155 19.18 12.58 24.65
C PHE A 155 19.62 11.64 23.50
N SER A 156 18.93 10.51 23.29
CA SER A 156 19.22 9.59 22.19
C SER A 156 18.95 10.20 20.80
N GLU A 157 17.92 11.04 20.70
CA GLU A 157 17.61 11.79 19.46
C GLU A 157 18.68 12.85 19.17
N LEU A 158 19.31 13.43 20.20
CA LEU A 158 20.46 14.32 20.03
C LEU A 158 21.66 13.58 19.45
N ILE A 159 22.04 12.44 20.03
CA ILE A 159 23.21 11.66 19.58
C ILE A 159 23.02 11.23 18.12
N SER A 160 21.89 10.59 17.81
CA SER A 160 21.65 10.07 16.45
C SER A 160 21.69 11.17 15.39
N ASN A 161 21.05 12.32 15.63
CA ASN A 161 21.09 13.42 14.67
C ASN A 161 22.47 14.08 14.60
N SER A 162 23.13 14.35 15.73
CA SER A 162 24.43 15.05 15.74
C SER A 162 25.55 14.21 15.12
N VAL A 163 25.53 12.89 15.34
CA VAL A 163 26.45 11.95 14.71
C VAL A 163 26.22 11.92 13.20
N GLN A 164 24.96 11.87 12.75
CA GLN A 164 24.65 11.87 11.33
C GLN A 164 25.17 13.13 10.63
N PHE A 165 24.91 14.32 11.18
CA PHE A 165 25.36 15.58 10.60
C PHE A 165 26.90 15.70 10.64
N THR A 166 27.53 15.34 11.76
CA THR A 166 29.00 15.45 11.91
C THR A 166 29.75 14.47 11.02
N ILE A 167 29.32 13.20 10.95
CA ILE A 167 29.99 12.18 10.13
C ILE A 167 29.72 12.41 8.64
N PHE A 168 28.46 12.53 8.23
CA PHE A 168 28.12 12.57 6.80
C PHE A 168 28.17 13.99 6.23
N GLY A 169 27.72 14.99 6.99
CA GLY A 169 27.74 16.39 6.55
C GLY A 169 29.07 17.10 6.80
N GLY A 170 29.86 16.63 7.77
CA GLY A 170 31.17 17.17 8.11
C GLY A 170 32.31 16.29 7.59
N ALA A 171 32.66 15.25 8.34
CA ALA A 171 33.86 14.44 8.12
C ALA A 171 33.91 13.84 6.70
N ALA A 172 32.84 13.22 6.21
CA ALA A 172 32.81 12.59 4.89
C ALA A 172 32.93 13.63 3.76
N ILE A 173 32.16 14.72 3.78
CA ILE A 173 32.27 15.75 2.72
C ILE A 173 33.64 16.42 2.79
N ALA A 174 34.08 16.82 3.98
CA ALA A 174 35.37 17.50 4.17
C ALA A 174 36.55 16.63 3.73
N TYR A 175 36.55 15.34 4.07
CA TYR A 175 37.60 14.40 3.70
C TYR A 175 37.76 14.29 2.18
N TYR A 176 36.68 14.04 1.44
CA TYR A 176 36.78 13.84 -0.01
C TYR A 176 36.96 15.14 -0.79
N VAL A 177 36.36 16.25 -0.36
CA VAL A 177 36.51 17.53 -1.05
C VAL A 177 37.90 18.11 -0.87
N TYR A 178 38.52 17.96 0.31
CA TYR A 178 39.86 18.47 0.59
C TYR A 178 40.96 17.42 0.44
N HIS A 179 40.65 16.24 -0.10
CA HIS A 179 41.65 15.24 -0.42
C HIS A 179 42.65 15.78 -1.48
N PRO A 180 43.94 15.46 -1.39
CA PRO A 180 44.94 15.85 -2.40
C PRO A 180 44.60 15.37 -3.82
N LEU A 181 44.07 14.15 -3.92
CA LEU A 181 43.61 13.53 -5.17
C LEU A 181 42.26 14.06 -5.69
N TYR A 182 41.68 15.08 -5.07
CA TYR A 182 40.41 15.65 -5.53
C TYR A 182 40.60 16.38 -6.87
N THR A 183 39.95 15.87 -7.92
CA THR A 183 39.94 16.49 -9.25
C THR A 183 38.69 17.36 -9.41
N PRO A 184 38.81 18.71 -9.47
CA PRO A 184 37.65 19.58 -9.63
C PRO A 184 37.00 19.37 -11.00
N ARG A 185 35.67 19.16 -11.03
CA ARG A 185 34.92 19.04 -12.29
C ARG A 185 34.90 20.33 -13.09
N PHE A 186 34.84 21.46 -12.40
CA PHE A 186 34.81 22.79 -13.00
C PHE A 186 36.10 23.51 -12.66
N GLU A 187 36.81 23.99 -13.69
CA GLU A 187 38.02 24.82 -13.53
C GLU A 187 37.75 26.30 -13.85
N ASN A 188 36.67 26.57 -14.61
CA ASN A 188 36.27 27.92 -14.97
C ASN A 188 35.74 28.68 -13.74
N ARG A 189 36.47 29.73 -13.33
CA ARG A 189 36.14 30.57 -12.17
C ARG A 189 34.76 31.21 -12.27
N ASN A 190 34.29 31.58 -13.47
CA ASN A 190 32.97 32.19 -13.64
C ASN A 190 31.85 31.20 -13.31
N ILE A 191 32.01 29.93 -13.67
CA ILE A 191 31.05 28.87 -13.35
C ILE A 191 31.03 28.61 -11.84
N ILE A 192 32.20 28.52 -11.21
CA ILE A 192 32.33 28.33 -9.75
C ILE A 192 31.71 29.51 -8.99
N ASN A 193 31.96 30.74 -9.43
CA ASN A 193 31.38 31.95 -8.85
C ASN A 193 29.86 32.00 -9.03
N ALA A 194 29.33 31.55 -10.16
CA ALA A 194 27.89 31.45 -10.38
C ALA A 194 27.23 30.48 -9.40
N PHE A 195 27.85 29.32 -9.13
CA PHE A 195 27.39 28.39 -8.08
C PHE A 195 27.47 29.02 -6.69
N ALA A 196 28.53 29.76 -6.38
CA ALA A 196 28.67 30.45 -5.10
C ALA A 196 27.59 31.52 -4.89
N VAL A 197 27.28 32.31 -5.93
CA VAL A 197 26.20 33.30 -5.91
C VAL A 197 24.84 32.63 -5.74
N ALA A 198 24.59 31.53 -6.46
CA ALA A 198 23.35 30.76 -6.32
C ALA A 198 23.19 30.18 -4.90
N PHE A 199 24.26 29.65 -4.33
CA PHE A 199 24.28 29.14 -2.95
C PHE A 199 23.99 30.26 -1.94
N ALA A 200 24.67 31.41 -2.07
CA ALA A 200 24.46 32.56 -1.22
C ALA A 200 23.01 33.09 -1.30
N ALA A 201 22.42 33.14 -2.50
CA ALA A 201 21.02 33.54 -2.69
C ALA A 201 20.05 32.60 -1.95
N CYS A 202 20.30 31.28 -1.99
CA CYS A 202 19.53 30.30 -1.22
C CYS A 202 19.65 30.52 0.30
N GLU A 203 20.85 30.77 0.80
CA GLU A 203 21.10 31.02 2.22
C GLU A 203 20.43 32.28 2.73
N ILE A 204 20.50 33.37 1.96
CA ILE A 204 19.84 34.64 2.28
C ILE A 204 18.32 34.46 2.32
N GLY A 205 17.73 33.77 1.34
CA GLY A 205 16.29 33.51 1.34
C GLY A 205 15.84 32.58 2.49
N SER A 206 16.71 31.63 2.90
CA SER A 206 16.46 30.78 4.07
C SER A 206 16.45 31.61 5.35
N LEU A 207 17.42 32.52 5.51
CA LEU A 207 17.47 33.48 6.62
C LEU A 207 16.25 34.40 6.65
N GLN A 208 15.85 34.95 5.49
CA GLN A 208 14.64 35.77 5.37
C GLN A 208 13.39 35.01 5.85
N SER A 209 13.30 33.72 5.50
CA SER A 209 12.21 32.85 5.96
C SER A 209 12.22 32.65 7.48
N HIS A 210 13.39 32.52 8.11
CA HIS A 210 13.52 32.43 9.56
C HIS A 210 13.21 33.75 10.28
N LEU A 211 13.61 34.90 9.74
CA LEU A 211 13.26 36.23 10.26
C LEU A 211 11.74 36.47 10.20
N LEU A 212 11.09 36.09 9.10
CA LEU A 212 9.63 36.13 8.98
C LEU A 212 8.95 35.23 10.02
N LEU A 213 9.45 34.00 10.22
CA LEU A 213 8.92 33.10 11.26
C LEU A 213 9.12 33.65 12.68
N ARG A 214 10.22 34.36 12.94
CA ARG A 214 10.47 35.06 14.20
C ARG A 214 9.46 36.19 14.41
N SER A 215 9.18 36.99 13.38
CA SER A 215 8.27 38.15 13.47
C SER A 215 6.83 37.79 13.90
N LEU A 216 6.42 36.53 13.69
CA LEU A 216 5.11 36.03 14.09
C LEU A 216 4.95 35.88 15.61
N ARG A 217 6.05 35.96 16.37
CA ARG A 217 6.07 35.79 17.82
C ARG A 217 6.66 37.04 18.48
N LYS A 218 5.81 37.96 18.94
CA LYS A 218 6.21 39.13 19.74
C LYS A 218 6.26 38.75 21.23
N GLY A 219 7.33 39.13 21.94
CA GLY A 219 7.49 38.81 23.37
C GLY A 219 7.52 37.31 23.66
N ASP A 220 6.84 36.90 24.74
CA ASP A 220 6.69 35.50 25.21
C ASP A 220 5.48 34.76 24.58
N ASP A 221 4.86 35.33 23.54
CA ASP A 221 3.70 34.76 22.86
C ASP A 221 4.05 33.43 22.13
N LYS A 222 3.58 32.30 22.69
CA LYS A 222 3.73 30.94 22.14
C LYS A 222 2.59 30.53 21.19
N SER A 223 1.71 31.47 20.80
CA SER A 223 0.59 31.19 19.91
C SER A 223 1.04 30.77 18.50
N HIS A 224 0.28 29.84 17.91
CA HIS A 224 0.55 29.33 16.57
C HIS A 224 -0.17 30.23 15.56
N LYS A 225 0.55 30.79 14.58
CA LYS A 225 -0.01 31.68 13.55
C LYS A 225 0.37 31.18 12.16
N ILE A 226 -0.44 31.54 11.15
CA ILE A 226 -0.16 31.23 9.74
C ILE A 226 0.87 32.23 9.21
N PRO A 227 2.05 31.79 8.73
CA PRO A 227 3.01 32.68 8.08
C PRO A 227 2.46 33.20 6.74
N LYS A 228 2.60 34.51 6.50
CA LYS A 228 2.22 35.22 5.27
C LYS A 228 3.41 36.05 4.77
N GLY A 229 3.50 36.26 3.45
CA GLY A 229 4.57 37.04 2.80
C GLY A 229 5.66 36.19 2.14
N GLY A 230 6.24 36.69 1.05
CA GLY A 230 7.31 36.03 0.29
C GLY A 230 6.93 34.62 -0.21
N LEU A 231 7.89 33.68 -0.13
CA LEU A 231 7.69 32.29 -0.55
C LEU A 231 6.65 31.54 0.29
N PHE A 232 6.27 32.03 1.48
CA PHE A 232 5.18 31.43 2.27
C PHE A 232 3.84 31.46 1.54
N THR A 233 3.66 32.30 0.52
CA THR A 233 2.45 32.31 -0.31
C THR A 233 2.26 30.99 -1.05
N TYR A 234 3.36 30.34 -1.47
CA TYR A 234 3.35 29.14 -2.28
C TYR A 234 3.64 27.87 -1.49
N VAL A 235 4.53 27.94 -0.50
CA VAL A 235 4.97 26.78 0.28
C VAL A 235 4.82 26.97 1.79
N SER A 236 4.62 25.89 2.52
CA SER A 236 4.53 25.93 3.99
C SER A 236 5.88 26.14 4.66
N CYS A 237 6.94 25.57 4.09
CA CYS A 237 8.30 25.60 4.63
C CYS A 237 9.29 26.09 3.54
N PRO A 238 9.35 27.40 3.26
CA PRO A 238 10.27 27.96 2.27
C PRO A 238 11.73 27.85 2.71
N ASN A 239 12.01 27.96 4.02
CA ASN A 239 13.33 27.72 4.59
C ASN A 239 13.88 26.33 4.21
N TYR A 240 13.04 25.28 4.30
CA TYR A 240 13.43 23.92 3.91
C TYR A 240 13.61 23.75 2.40
N THR A 241 12.85 24.49 1.60
CA THR A 241 13.01 24.49 0.15
C THR A 241 14.37 25.07 -0.25
N LEU A 242 14.73 26.21 0.33
CA LEU A 242 15.95 26.92 0.01
C LEU A 242 17.19 26.22 0.58
N GLU A 243 17.08 25.61 1.76
CA GLU A 243 18.14 24.76 2.31
C GLU A 243 18.39 23.54 1.42
N SER A 244 17.35 22.82 0.97
CA SER A 244 17.52 21.75 -0.02
C SER A 244 18.14 22.23 -1.32
N LEU A 245 17.76 23.41 -1.82
CA LEU A 245 18.35 23.97 -3.04
C LEU A 245 19.83 24.33 -2.85
N SER A 246 20.22 24.86 -1.68
CA SER A 246 21.62 25.15 -1.36
C SER A 246 22.48 23.88 -1.41
N TRP A 247 21.99 22.76 -0.86
CA TRP A 247 22.68 21.47 -0.89
C TRP A 247 22.73 20.87 -2.30
N LEU A 248 21.71 21.08 -3.13
CA LEU A 248 21.73 20.69 -4.54
C LEU A 248 22.81 21.47 -5.32
N VAL A 249 22.84 22.79 -5.14
CA VAL A 249 23.83 23.68 -5.75
C VAL A 249 25.24 23.27 -5.32
N TYR A 250 25.46 23.06 -4.02
CA TYR A 250 26.76 22.68 -3.48
C TYR A 250 27.21 21.30 -3.97
N SER A 251 26.35 20.28 -3.90
CA SER A 251 26.67 18.92 -4.36
C SER A 251 26.95 18.86 -5.87
N THR A 252 26.25 19.67 -6.67
CA THR A 252 26.51 19.80 -8.10
C THR A 252 27.85 20.47 -8.35
N MET A 253 28.14 21.57 -7.65
CA MET A 253 29.40 22.31 -7.76
C MET A 253 30.62 21.42 -7.50
N ILE A 254 30.62 20.67 -6.39
CA ILE A 254 31.77 19.84 -6.00
C ILE A 254 31.76 18.46 -6.67
N SER A 255 30.61 18.02 -7.21
CA SER A 255 30.43 16.74 -7.92
C SER A 255 31.00 15.53 -7.16
N CYS A 256 30.81 15.51 -5.84
CA CYS A 256 31.31 14.47 -4.96
C CYS A 256 30.16 13.62 -4.43
N LEU A 257 30.34 12.29 -4.45
CA LEU A 257 29.33 11.32 -4.05
C LEU A 257 28.84 11.53 -2.60
N THR A 258 29.75 11.89 -1.69
CA THR A 258 29.39 12.12 -0.28
C THR A 258 28.47 13.33 -0.11
N ALA A 259 28.69 14.39 -0.88
CA ALA A 259 27.82 15.56 -0.86
C ALA A 259 26.47 15.31 -1.54
N THR A 260 26.44 14.56 -2.64
CA THR A 260 25.18 14.14 -3.28
C THR A 260 24.36 13.24 -2.35
N GLY A 261 25.00 12.27 -1.69
CA GLY A 261 24.36 11.40 -0.71
C GLY A 261 23.78 12.20 0.47
N PHE A 262 24.55 13.14 1.01
CA PHE A 262 24.09 14.02 2.08
C PHE A 262 22.90 14.89 1.64
N PHE A 263 22.96 15.51 0.45
CA PHE A 263 21.85 16.27 -0.13
C PHE A 263 20.54 15.45 -0.19
N VAL A 264 20.61 14.22 -0.68
CA VAL A 264 19.43 13.34 -0.81
C VAL A 264 18.84 13.04 0.56
N VAL A 265 19.67 12.65 1.53
CA VAL A 265 19.22 12.29 2.87
C VAL A 265 18.62 13.49 3.59
N VAL A 266 19.30 14.64 3.59
CA VAL A 266 18.82 15.87 4.25
C VAL A 266 17.53 16.35 3.60
N THR A 267 17.45 16.39 2.27
CA THR A 267 16.24 16.81 1.55
C THR A 267 15.05 15.91 1.85
N PHE A 268 15.27 14.60 1.97
CA PHE A 268 14.22 13.67 2.36
C PHE A 268 13.73 13.92 3.80
N GLN A 269 14.64 14.13 4.76
CA GLN A 269 14.30 14.44 6.14
C GLN A 269 13.49 15.76 6.24
N LEU A 270 13.94 16.80 5.52
CA LEU A 270 13.26 18.09 5.45
C LEU A 270 11.86 17.97 4.81
N LEU A 271 11.69 17.12 3.80
CA LEU A 271 10.40 16.86 3.16
C LEU A 271 9.39 16.20 4.11
N LEU A 272 9.83 15.19 4.87
CA LEU A 272 8.98 14.55 5.88
C LEU A 272 8.56 15.55 6.97
N ALA A 273 9.50 16.39 7.42
CA ALA A 273 9.24 17.46 8.38
C ALA A 273 8.27 18.52 7.82
N ALA A 274 8.47 18.96 6.58
CA ALA A 274 7.60 19.89 5.86
C ALA A 274 6.18 19.35 5.75
N SER A 275 6.04 18.09 5.36
CA SER A 275 4.75 17.40 5.19
C SER A 275 4.00 17.26 6.51
N LYS A 276 4.73 17.01 7.62
CA LYS A 276 4.15 16.99 8.96
C LYS A 276 3.66 18.37 9.39
N LYS A 277 4.46 19.43 9.18
CA LYS A 277 4.08 20.82 9.46
C LYS A 277 2.88 21.27 8.61
N HIS A 278 2.87 20.95 7.32
CA HIS A 278 1.78 21.26 6.39
C HIS A 278 0.45 20.61 6.81
N ARG A 279 0.48 19.33 7.19
CA ARG A 279 -0.69 18.62 7.73
C ARG A 279 -1.18 19.25 9.04
N GLN A 280 -0.25 19.66 9.91
CA GLN A 280 -0.60 20.36 11.13
C GLN A 280 -1.29 21.70 10.85
N TYR A 281 -0.76 22.51 9.93
CA TYR A 281 -1.40 23.78 9.55
C TYR A 281 -2.82 23.60 9.00
N LYS A 282 -3.05 22.60 8.14
CA LYS A 282 -4.38 22.29 7.60
C LYS A 282 -5.39 21.84 8.66
N ARG A 283 -4.91 21.23 9.74
CA ARG A 283 -5.76 20.77 10.85
C ARG A 283 -6.04 21.90 11.83
N ASP A 284 -5.01 22.68 12.15
CA ASP A 284 -5.07 23.70 13.19
C ASP A 284 -5.76 25.00 12.68
N PHE A 285 -5.80 25.24 11.35
CA PHE A 285 -6.43 26.42 10.75
C PHE A 285 -7.37 26.07 9.59
N PRO A 286 -8.69 26.28 9.74
CA PRO A 286 -9.67 26.13 8.66
C PRO A 286 -9.39 27.03 7.44
N ASP A 287 -8.92 28.26 7.68
CA ASP A 287 -8.63 29.27 6.64
C ASP A 287 -7.25 29.11 5.99
N TYR A 288 -6.58 27.96 6.17
CA TYR A 288 -5.25 27.73 5.59
C TYR A 288 -5.30 27.70 4.05
N PRO A 289 -4.43 28.45 3.33
CA PRO A 289 -4.50 28.52 1.87
C PRO A 289 -4.40 27.15 1.17
N ARG A 290 -5.44 26.79 0.42
CA ARG A 290 -5.61 25.46 -0.19
C ARG A 290 -4.57 25.12 -1.25
N LYS A 291 -4.02 26.13 -1.96
CA LYS A 291 -3.04 25.95 -3.04
C LYS A 291 -1.59 25.78 -2.55
N ARG A 292 -1.30 26.01 -1.26
CA ARG A 292 0.06 25.86 -0.71
C ARG A 292 0.50 24.40 -0.74
N VAL A 293 1.78 24.16 -1.05
CA VAL A 293 2.43 22.85 -0.96
C VAL A 293 3.39 22.79 0.24
N PRO A 294 3.81 21.61 0.73
CA PRO A 294 4.69 21.54 1.90
C PRO A 294 6.03 22.26 1.70
N MET A 295 6.73 21.96 0.61
CA MET A 295 7.95 22.61 0.12
C MET A 295 8.03 22.37 -1.40
N PHE A 296 8.77 23.17 -2.15
CA PHE A 296 9.03 22.83 -3.56
C PHE A 296 10.00 21.66 -3.61
N MET A 297 9.73 20.72 -4.52
CA MET A 297 10.57 19.55 -4.71
C MET A 297 11.25 19.70 -6.07
N PHE A 298 12.58 19.81 -6.07
CA PHE A 298 13.41 19.80 -7.28
C PHE A 298 13.71 18.35 -7.75
N ILE A 299 13.17 17.38 -7.01
CA ILE A 299 13.06 15.96 -7.35
C ILE A 299 11.56 15.70 -7.58
N PRO A 300 11.12 14.93 -8.60
CA PRO A 300 9.70 14.78 -8.93
C PRO A 300 8.86 14.34 -7.74
N ALA A 301 7.83 15.14 -7.42
CA ALA A 301 7.09 15.03 -6.17
C ALA A 301 6.54 13.62 -5.88
N ILE A 302 6.85 13.13 -4.68
CA ILE A 302 6.25 11.95 -4.05
C ILE A 302 4.76 12.22 -3.81
N GLY A 303 3.93 11.38 -4.46
CA GLY A 303 2.53 11.06 -4.17
C GLY A 303 1.67 12.11 -3.46
N ARG A 304 0.91 12.89 -4.24
CA ARG A 304 -0.38 13.41 -3.73
C ARG A 304 -1.39 12.27 -3.80
N GLU A 305 -1.73 11.66 -2.67
CA GLU A 305 -3.02 10.99 -2.54
C GLU A 305 -4.12 12.05 -2.74
N ARG A 306 -4.80 11.99 -3.90
CA ARG A 306 -6.10 12.63 -4.03
C ARG A 306 -7.05 11.89 -3.09
N ARG A 307 -7.35 12.45 -1.92
CA ARG A 307 -8.52 12.02 -1.13
C ARG A 307 -9.73 12.11 -2.06
N GLN A 308 -10.36 10.97 -2.34
CA GLN A 308 -11.70 10.92 -2.92
C GLN A 308 -12.60 11.85 -2.11
N ARG A 309 -13.30 12.76 -2.81
CA ARG A 309 -14.33 13.61 -2.19
C ARG A 309 -15.40 12.67 -1.64
N ARG A 310 -15.85 12.89 -0.40
CA ARG A 310 -17.09 12.26 0.08
C ARG A 310 -18.20 12.68 -0.88
N PRO A 311 -19.02 11.75 -1.42
CA PRO A 311 -20.21 12.12 -2.16
C PRO A 311 -21.08 13.01 -1.26
N THR A 312 -21.60 14.10 -1.83
CA THR A 312 -22.43 15.10 -1.13
C THR A 312 -23.92 14.82 -1.31
N GLY A 313 -24.31 13.55 -1.44
CA GLY A 313 -25.70 13.10 -1.53
C GLY A 313 -26.04 12.09 -0.42
N PRO A 314 -27.32 11.79 -0.20
CA PRO A 314 -27.74 10.71 0.70
C PRO A 314 -27.07 9.40 0.28
N GLU A 315 -26.60 8.60 1.27
CA GLU A 315 -26.05 7.28 0.99
C GLU A 315 -27.19 6.37 0.49
N VAL A 316 -27.13 5.96 -0.78
CA VAL A 316 -28.06 5.00 -1.39
C VAL A 316 -27.30 3.72 -1.70
N GLY A 317 -27.93 2.58 -1.47
CA GLY A 317 -27.42 1.25 -1.74
C GLY A 317 -26.73 0.58 -0.54
N VAL A 318 -25.78 -0.32 -0.83
CA VAL A 318 -25.04 -1.11 0.16
C VAL A 318 -24.17 -0.22 1.05
N VAL A 319 -24.33 -0.34 2.36
CA VAL A 319 -23.59 0.44 3.37
C VAL A 319 -23.07 -0.45 4.51
N PHE A 320 -21.95 -0.04 5.11
CA PHE A 320 -21.36 -0.75 6.26
C PHE A 320 -22.22 -0.56 7.51
N PRO A 321 -22.27 -1.50 8.46
CA PRO A 321 -23.04 -1.35 9.70
C PRO A 321 -22.78 -0.03 10.42
N GLU A 322 -23.86 0.59 10.89
CA GLU A 322 -23.83 1.81 11.70
C GLU A 322 -23.65 1.44 13.17
N ASP A 323 -22.67 2.05 13.86
CA ASP A 323 -22.55 1.87 15.31
C ASP A 323 -23.54 2.77 16.08
N ASN A 324 -23.65 2.57 17.40
CA ASN A 324 -24.55 3.36 18.27
C ASN A 324 -24.26 4.88 18.27
N LYS A 325 -23.19 5.33 17.60
CA LYS A 325 -22.80 6.74 17.47
C LYS A 325 -23.00 7.26 16.04
N GLY A 326 -23.63 6.49 15.17
CA GLY A 326 -23.84 6.83 13.77
C GLY A 326 -22.61 6.68 12.88
N VAL A 327 -21.57 5.96 13.32
CA VAL A 327 -20.31 5.81 12.59
C VAL A 327 -20.25 4.47 11.88
N ARG A 328 -20.09 4.51 10.55
CA ARG A 328 -19.91 3.32 9.70
C ARG A 328 -18.44 2.96 9.54
N SER A 329 -17.94 2.07 10.40
CA SER A 329 -16.50 1.71 10.48
C SER A 329 -16.14 0.48 9.65
N THR A 330 -15.38 0.67 8.57
CA THR A 330 -14.86 -0.44 7.75
C THR A 330 -13.95 -1.40 8.52
N THR A 331 -13.20 -0.89 9.49
CA THR A 331 -12.33 -1.72 10.35
C THR A 331 -13.16 -2.57 11.32
N ALA A 332 -14.23 -2.02 11.88
CA ALA A 332 -15.09 -2.78 12.79
C ALA A 332 -15.80 -3.91 12.03
N ALA A 333 -16.38 -3.60 10.88
CA ALA A 333 -17.04 -4.58 10.01
C ALA A 333 -16.07 -5.70 9.57
N GLY A 334 -14.89 -5.33 9.06
CA GLY A 334 -13.92 -6.33 8.60
C GLY A 334 -13.39 -7.25 9.72
N LYS A 335 -13.24 -6.72 10.93
CA LYS A 335 -12.92 -7.55 12.10
C LYS A 335 -14.07 -8.46 12.50
N ALA A 336 -15.30 -7.94 12.52
CA ALA A 336 -16.49 -8.71 12.90
C ALA A 336 -16.66 -9.93 11.99
N ILE A 337 -16.50 -9.75 10.67
CA ILE A 337 -16.54 -10.83 9.68
C ILE A 337 -15.49 -11.90 9.96
N LEU A 338 -14.23 -11.49 10.17
CA LEU A 338 -13.14 -12.44 10.47
C LEU A 338 -13.36 -13.17 11.80
N ILE A 339 -13.82 -12.45 12.83
CA ILE A 339 -14.11 -13.00 14.16
C ILE A 339 -15.24 -14.03 14.08
N ALA A 340 -16.30 -13.75 13.30
CA ALA A 340 -17.40 -14.68 13.10
C ALA A 340 -16.92 -16.01 12.52
N GLY A 341 -16.07 -15.96 11.48
CA GLY A 341 -15.43 -17.14 10.90
C GLY A 341 -14.61 -17.93 11.92
N LEU A 342 -13.71 -17.25 12.66
CA LEU A 342 -12.82 -17.90 13.63
C LEU A 342 -13.58 -18.51 14.82
N ARG A 343 -14.61 -17.82 15.34
CA ARG A 343 -15.43 -18.33 16.46
C ARG A 343 -16.26 -19.55 16.05
N ASN A 344 -16.71 -19.63 14.80
CA ASN A 344 -17.46 -20.78 14.29
C ASN A 344 -16.64 -22.09 14.33
N VAL A 345 -15.31 -22.01 14.36
CA VAL A 345 -14.41 -23.18 14.38
C VAL A 345 -13.61 -23.27 15.68
N GLU A 346 -14.16 -22.68 16.75
CA GLU A 346 -13.60 -22.71 18.11
C GLU A 346 -12.20 -22.07 18.25
N ALA A 347 -11.78 -21.25 17.29
CA ALA A 347 -10.51 -20.52 17.34
C ALA A 347 -10.61 -19.22 18.18
N HIS A 348 -11.12 -19.34 19.41
CA HIS A 348 -11.43 -18.23 20.31
C HIS A 348 -10.21 -17.35 20.61
N GLU A 349 -9.04 -17.95 20.85
CA GLU A 349 -7.82 -17.21 21.15
C GLU A 349 -7.42 -16.25 20.01
N THR A 350 -7.47 -16.74 18.77
CA THR A 350 -7.17 -15.91 17.59
C THR A 350 -8.23 -14.83 17.42
N ALA A 351 -9.52 -15.17 17.57
CA ALA A 351 -10.62 -14.20 17.50
C ALA A 351 -10.49 -13.07 18.54
N ASP A 352 -10.12 -13.39 19.78
CA ASP A 352 -9.89 -12.41 20.84
C ASP A 352 -8.64 -11.57 20.58
N ALA A 353 -7.62 -12.14 19.94
CA ALA A 353 -6.46 -11.38 19.46
C ALA A 353 -6.84 -10.38 18.34
N VAL A 354 -7.72 -10.76 17.40
CA VAL A 354 -8.28 -9.84 16.39
C VAL A 354 -9.03 -8.69 17.07
N THR A 355 -9.86 -9.01 18.06
CA THR A 355 -10.66 -8.04 18.82
C THR A 355 -9.76 -6.99 19.48
N ARG A 356 -8.69 -7.43 20.15
CA ARG A 356 -7.76 -6.56 20.90
C ARG A 356 -6.81 -5.75 20.02
N GLU A 357 -6.63 -6.07 18.74
CA GLU A 357 -5.68 -5.38 17.85
C GLU A 357 -6.04 -3.90 17.64
N ARG A 358 -5.22 -2.98 18.12
CA ARG A 358 -5.48 -1.54 18.00
C ARG A 358 -4.95 -0.95 16.68
N ASN A 359 -4.01 -1.63 16.03
CA ASN A 359 -3.32 -1.17 14.83
C ASN A 359 -3.66 -1.98 13.59
N TRP A 360 -4.97 -2.22 13.38
CA TRP A 360 -5.48 -3.08 12.31
C TRP A 360 -4.90 -2.76 10.93
N ARG A 361 -4.75 -1.47 10.58
CA ARG A 361 -4.24 -1.02 9.26
C ARG A 361 -2.90 -1.65 8.85
N TYR A 362 -2.02 -1.96 9.80
CA TYR A 362 -0.69 -2.52 9.53
C TYR A 362 -0.53 -3.96 10.03
N GLN A 363 -1.42 -4.42 10.91
CA GLN A 363 -1.29 -5.70 11.60
C GLN A 363 -2.28 -6.77 11.14
N TYR A 364 -3.22 -6.46 10.23
CA TYR A 364 -4.24 -7.41 9.77
C TYR A 364 -3.68 -8.68 9.14
N HIS A 365 -2.55 -8.58 8.41
CA HIS A 365 -1.98 -9.68 7.63
C HIS A 365 -1.69 -10.94 8.46
N LYS A 366 -1.15 -10.79 9.68
CA LYS A 366 -0.88 -11.93 10.57
C LYS A 366 -2.16 -12.67 10.99
N TYR A 367 -3.28 -11.97 11.12
CA TYR A 367 -4.55 -12.59 11.50
C TYR A 367 -5.19 -13.36 10.34
N TYR A 368 -5.04 -12.86 9.11
CA TYR A 368 -5.42 -13.64 7.92
C TYR A 368 -4.51 -14.85 7.74
N MET A 369 -3.22 -14.74 8.04
CA MET A 369 -2.31 -15.89 8.05
C MET A 369 -2.77 -16.95 9.05
N ASN A 370 -3.01 -16.59 10.30
CA ASN A 370 -3.52 -17.52 11.31
C ASN A 370 -4.85 -18.15 10.87
N MET A 371 -5.76 -17.37 10.27
CA MET A 371 -7.03 -17.89 9.75
C MET A 371 -6.81 -18.93 8.64
N VAL A 372 -5.89 -18.71 7.69
CA VAL A 372 -5.57 -19.70 6.64
C VAL A 372 -4.92 -20.93 7.25
N GLU A 373 -4.05 -20.77 8.25
CA GLU A 373 -3.44 -21.91 8.96
C GLU A 373 -4.48 -22.77 9.67
N ILE A 374 -5.46 -22.15 10.36
CA ILE A 374 -6.59 -22.85 10.98
C ILE A 374 -7.49 -23.51 9.91
N SER A 375 -7.72 -22.83 8.80
CA SER A 375 -8.51 -23.38 7.67
C SER A 375 -7.84 -24.59 7.05
N ALA A 376 -6.50 -24.63 7.04
CA ALA A 376 -5.74 -25.76 6.53
C ALA A 376 -5.77 -26.99 7.44
N GLU A 377 -6.18 -26.88 8.71
CA GLU A 377 -6.21 -28.02 9.63
C GLU A 377 -7.20 -29.12 9.21
N SER A 378 -8.36 -28.75 8.65
CA SER A 378 -9.37 -29.68 8.12
C SER A 378 -10.33 -29.00 7.13
N PRO A 379 -10.97 -29.75 6.21
CA PRO A 379 -11.99 -29.23 5.30
C PRO A 379 -13.17 -28.55 6.03
N GLU A 380 -13.62 -29.12 7.15
CA GLU A 380 -14.73 -28.62 7.95
C GLU A 380 -14.42 -27.25 8.54
N LYS A 381 -13.19 -27.05 9.03
CA LYS A 381 -12.75 -25.73 9.52
C LYS A 381 -12.67 -24.71 8.39
N SER A 382 -12.13 -25.11 7.24
CA SER A 382 -12.04 -24.22 6.07
C SER A 382 -13.42 -23.72 5.63
N LEU A 383 -14.38 -24.63 5.47
CA LEU A 383 -15.74 -24.30 5.04
C LEU A 383 -16.52 -23.60 6.16
N GLY A 384 -16.32 -24.00 7.42
CA GLY A 384 -16.93 -23.37 8.58
C GLY A 384 -16.57 -21.89 8.70
N ILE A 385 -15.29 -21.55 8.55
CA ILE A 385 -14.82 -20.15 8.51
C ILE A 385 -15.47 -19.40 7.34
N ALA A 386 -15.40 -19.96 6.13
CA ALA A 386 -15.89 -19.32 4.91
C ALA A 386 -17.39 -19.01 4.99
N ARG A 387 -18.20 -20.01 5.36
CA ARG A 387 -19.67 -19.89 5.46
C ARG A 387 -20.05 -18.89 6.56
N ALA A 388 -19.44 -18.98 7.75
CA ALA A 388 -19.76 -18.06 8.84
C ALA A 388 -19.33 -16.62 8.56
N ALA A 389 -18.17 -16.42 7.93
CA ALA A 389 -17.69 -15.09 7.56
C ALA A 389 -18.59 -14.42 6.50
N LEU A 390 -18.97 -15.14 5.42
CA LEU A 390 -19.89 -14.60 4.42
C LEU A 390 -21.28 -14.36 4.99
N ARG A 391 -21.85 -15.29 5.77
CA ARG A 391 -23.14 -15.06 6.44
C ARG A 391 -23.12 -13.81 7.31
N CYS A 392 -22.04 -13.60 8.09
CA CYS A 392 -21.88 -12.39 8.88
C CYS A 392 -21.79 -11.14 8.00
N ALA A 393 -21.11 -11.20 6.84
CA ALA A 393 -21.05 -10.08 5.91
C ALA A 393 -22.44 -9.73 5.35
N HIS A 394 -23.22 -10.73 4.94
CA HIS A 394 -24.59 -10.55 4.42
C HIS A 394 -25.55 -9.96 5.46
N SER A 395 -25.54 -10.49 6.68
CA SER A 395 -26.50 -10.07 7.72
C SER A 395 -26.12 -8.81 8.48
N SER A 396 -24.85 -8.39 8.45
CA SER A 396 -24.39 -7.19 9.18
C SER A 396 -24.38 -5.92 8.36
N PHE A 397 -24.39 -6.01 7.03
CA PHE A 397 -24.48 -4.83 6.18
C PHE A 397 -25.92 -4.37 6.07
N GLU A 398 -26.09 -3.09 5.81
CA GLU A 398 -27.42 -2.48 5.60
C GLU A 398 -27.53 -2.05 4.14
N PHE A 399 -28.77 -1.89 3.70
CA PHE A 399 -29.14 -1.37 2.40
C PHE A 399 -30.06 -0.17 2.58
N ILE A 400 -29.79 0.90 1.82
CA ILE A 400 -30.60 2.11 1.82
C ILE A 400 -31.26 2.24 0.44
N THR A 401 -32.59 2.22 0.38
CA THR A 401 -33.34 2.36 -0.88
C THR A 401 -33.22 3.77 -1.46
N SER A 402 -33.64 3.95 -2.71
CA SER A 402 -33.70 5.29 -3.34
C SER A 402 -34.56 6.29 -2.56
N ASP A 403 -35.58 5.79 -1.86
CA ASP A 403 -36.52 6.59 -1.08
C ASP A 403 -36.01 6.86 0.36
N GLY A 404 -34.83 6.30 0.70
CA GLY A 404 -34.16 6.51 1.98
C GLY A 404 -34.53 5.51 3.07
N GLU A 405 -35.33 4.49 2.76
CA GLU A 405 -35.65 3.41 3.71
C GLU A 405 -34.41 2.56 3.98
N LYS A 406 -34.20 2.21 5.25
CA LYS A 406 -33.06 1.39 5.70
C LYS A 406 -33.56 -0.01 6.05
N MET A 407 -32.88 -1.03 5.54
CA MET A 407 -33.15 -2.44 5.87
C MET A 407 -31.85 -3.26 5.88
N PRO A 408 -31.81 -4.44 6.53
CA PRO A 408 -30.71 -5.39 6.38
C PRO A 408 -30.45 -5.74 4.91
N PHE A 409 -29.18 -5.92 4.55
CA PHE A 409 -28.80 -6.19 3.15
C PHE A 409 -29.34 -7.51 2.62
N ASP A 410 -29.32 -8.57 3.44
CA ASP A 410 -29.86 -9.89 3.08
C ASP A 410 -31.40 -9.88 2.93
N GLU A 411 -32.09 -9.05 3.71
CA GLU A 411 -33.52 -8.77 3.54
C GLU A 411 -33.79 -8.04 2.23
N ALA A 412 -33.01 -7.01 1.90
CA ALA A 412 -33.14 -6.26 0.65
C ALA A 412 -33.01 -7.16 -0.59
N MET A 413 -32.05 -8.09 -0.58
CA MET A 413 -31.87 -9.07 -1.65
C MET A 413 -33.09 -9.98 -1.88
N LYS A 414 -33.95 -10.16 -0.87
CA LYS A 414 -35.15 -11.01 -0.94
C LYS A 414 -36.42 -10.21 -1.21
N SER A 415 -36.54 -9.02 -0.62
CA SER A 415 -37.77 -8.21 -0.65
C SER A 415 -37.93 -7.43 -1.95
N ILE A 416 -36.84 -6.94 -2.54
CA ILE A 416 -36.87 -6.16 -3.79
C ILE A 416 -37.18 -7.09 -4.99
N LYS A 417 -38.29 -6.81 -5.68
CA LYS A 417 -38.76 -7.58 -6.85
C LYS A 417 -38.53 -6.89 -8.19
N GLY A 418 -37.93 -5.71 -8.21
CA GLY A 418 -37.61 -5.00 -9.45
C GLY A 418 -36.68 -5.79 -10.35
N SER A 419 -36.66 -5.43 -11.64
CA SER A 419 -35.79 -5.99 -12.68
C SER A 419 -35.45 -4.91 -13.71
N PHE A 420 -34.82 -5.27 -14.82
CA PHE A 420 -34.42 -4.37 -15.90
C PHE A 420 -35.01 -4.81 -17.24
N GLU A 421 -35.20 -3.84 -18.14
CA GLU A 421 -35.39 -4.13 -19.55
C GLU A 421 -34.08 -4.66 -20.15
N THR A 422 -34.16 -5.41 -21.24
CA THR A 422 -32.98 -6.05 -21.85
C THR A 422 -32.65 -5.43 -23.20
N GLY A 423 -31.44 -4.88 -23.31
CA GLY A 423 -30.82 -4.56 -24.58
C GLY A 423 -30.09 -5.77 -25.14
N ILE A 424 -30.25 -6.03 -26.45
CA ILE A 424 -29.56 -7.08 -27.19
C ILE A 424 -28.83 -6.47 -28.38
N ILE A 425 -27.55 -6.79 -28.51
CA ILE A 425 -26.71 -6.45 -29.66
C ILE A 425 -26.07 -7.72 -30.17
N ARG A 426 -26.46 -8.13 -31.39
CA ARG A 426 -25.81 -9.22 -32.11
C ARG A 426 -24.65 -8.63 -32.92
N GLY A 427 -23.52 -9.32 -32.86
CA GLY A 427 -22.35 -8.96 -33.64
C GLY A 427 -22.56 -9.08 -35.14
N ASN A 428 -21.94 -8.20 -35.91
CA ASN A 428 -22.06 -8.12 -37.37
C ASN A 428 -20.89 -8.79 -38.10
N VAL A 429 -19.92 -9.33 -37.35
CA VAL A 429 -18.74 -9.98 -37.94
C VAL A 429 -19.02 -11.46 -38.11
N GLU A 430 -18.84 -11.98 -39.32
CA GLU A 430 -18.96 -13.41 -39.58
C GLU A 430 -17.96 -14.21 -38.75
N LYS A 431 -18.44 -15.32 -38.19
CA LYS A 431 -17.62 -16.26 -37.44
C LYS A 431 -16.56 -16.87 -38.37
N PRO A 432 -15.27 -16.87 -37.98
CA PRO A 432 -14.24 -17.52 -38.76
C PRO A 432 -14.47 -19.04 -38.81
N LYS A 433 -13.98 -19.70 -39.85
CA LYS A 433 -14.06 -21.18 -39.98
C LYS A 433 -13.41 -21.89 -38.79
N GLU A 434 -12.36 -21.29 -38.23
CA GLU A 434 -11.61 -21.85 -37.12
C GLU A 434 -11.06 -20.71 -36.25
N PHE A 435 -11.18 -20.84 -34.93
CA PHE A 435 -10.61 -19.91 -33.97
C PHE A 435 -9.19 -20.31 -33.58
N VAL A 436 -8.33 -19.31 -33.35
CA VAL A 436 -6.94 -19.51 -32.92
C VAL A 436 -6.67 -18.70 -31.65
N LEU A 437 -6.12 -19.34 -30.62
CA LEU A 437 -5.72 -18.66 -29.40
C LEU A 437 -4.51 -17.76 -29.68
N LYS A 438 -4.73 -16.45 -29.60
CA LYS A 438 -3.72 -15.41 -29.78
C LYS A 438 -3.39 -14.76 -28.44
N VAL A 439 -2.12 -14.82 -28.05
CA VAL A 439 -1.61 -14.23 -26.80
C VAL A 439 -0.61 -13.12 -27.12
N PRO A 440 -1.00 -11.83 -26.97
CA PRO A 440 -0.06 -10.73 -27.08
C PRO A 440 1.07 -10.88 -26.07
N TYR A 441 2.32 -10.75 -26.50
CA TYR A 441 3.48 -10.79 -25.61
C TYR A 441 4.61 -9.93 -26.17
N LYS A 442 5.04 -8.93 -25.39
CA LYS A 442 6.08 -7.96 -25.79
C LYS A 442 5.67 -7.24 -27.08
N ASN A 443 6.40 -7.46 -28.18
CA ASN A 443 6.18 -6.78 -29.46
C ASN A 443 5.51 -7.68 -30.51
N GLY A 444 4.97 -8.83 -30.10
CA GLY A 444 4.36 -9.80 -31.01
C GLY A 444 3.13 -10.49 -30.43
N VAL A 445 2.58 -11.43 -31.18
CA VAL A 445 1.42 -12.24 -30.80
C VAL A 445 1.81 -13.71 -30.93
N LEU A 446 1.76 -14.44 -29.81
CA LEU A 446 2.07 -15.85 -29.75
C LEU A 446 0.84 -16.68 -30.12
N SER A 447 1.06 -17.75 -30.89
CA SER A 447 0.05 -18.77 -31.19
C SER A 447 0.73 -20.11 -31.51
N GLY A 448 -0.03 -21.20 -31.50
CA GLY A 448 0.46 -22.52 -31.91
C GLY A 448 1.77 -22.96 -31.22
N SER A 449 2.78 -23.31 -32.00
CA SER A 449 4.08 -23.79 -31.52
C SER A 449 4.89 -22.73 -30.78
N GLU A 450 4.78 -21.45 -31.16
CA GLU A 450 5.45 -20.34 -30.47
C GLU A 450 4.89 -20.14 -29.07
N LEU A 451 3.56 -20.20 -28.93
CA LEU A 451 2.90 -20.15 -27.63
C LEU A 451 3.33 -21.32 -26.76
N ARG A 452 3.36 -22.55 -27.30
CA ARG A 452 3.85 -23.74 -26.57
C ARG A 452 5.28 -23.54 -26.06
N SER A 453 6.19 -23.06 -26.92
CA SER A 453 7.58 -22.79 -26.54
C SER A 453 7.67 -21.74 -25.44
N GLN A 454 6.86 -20.68 -25.51
CA GLN A 454 6.84 -19.63 -24.49
C GLN A 454 6.24 -20.10 -23.16
N LEU A 455 5.17 -20.91 -23.17
CA LEU A 455 4.62 -21.55 -21.98
C LEU A 455 5.67 -22.42 -21.27
N ASP A 456 6.46 -23.18 -22.04
CA ASP A 456 7.57 -23.95 -21.50
C ASP A 456 8.68 -23.06 -20.89
N LYS A 457 8.98 -21.91 -21.50
CA LYS A 457 9.93 -20.94 -20.94
C LYS A 457 9.44 -20.37 -19.62
N TRP A 458 8.18 -19.92 -19.55
CA TRP A 458 7.57 -19.38 -18.34
C TRP A 458 7.52 -20.42 -17.22
N ARG A 459 7.11 -21.66 -17.53
CA ARG A 459 7.13 -22.78 -16.59
C ARG A 459 8.54 -23.06 -16.05
N LYS A 460 9.54 -23.20 -16.94
CA LYS A 460 10.93 -23.47 -16.53
C LYS A 460 11.54 -22.32 -15.73
N TYR A 461 11.19 -21.08 -16.08
CA TYR A 461 11.64 -19.91 -15.33
C TYR A 461 11.01 -19.89 -13.93
N GLY A 462 9.74 -20.29 -13.82
CA GLY A 462 8.99 -20.42 -12.58
C GLY A 462 7.89 -19.37 -12.41
N THR A 463 7.33 -18.84 -13.51
CA THR A 463 6.25 -17.82 -13.44
C THR A 463 4.85 -18.42 -13.38
N MET A 464 4.69 -19.71 -13.73
CA MET A 464 3.44 -20.45 -13.67
C MET A 464 3.68 -21.92 -13.33
N GLU A 465 2.62 -22.58 -12.88
CA GLU A 465 2.60 -23.99 -12.55
C GLU A 465 2.45 -24.90 -13.80
N LEU A 466 2.83 -26.18 -13.67
CA LEU A 466 2.82 -27.13 -14.79
C LEU A 466 1.41 -27.37 -15.35
N ASP A 467 0.42 -27.52 -14.47
CA ASP A 467 -0.98 -27.73 -14.85
C ASP A 467 -1.58 -26.46 -15.50
N CYS A 468 -1.12 -25.26 -15.13
CA CYS A 468 -1.45 -23.99 -15.79
C CYS A 468 -1.00 -24.00 -17.25
N ALA A 469 0.28 -24.30 -17.49
CA ALA A 469 0.85 -24.36 -18.84
C ALA A 469 0.14 -25.43 -19.69
N THR A 470 -0.15 -26.59 -19.09
CA THR A 470 -0.84 -27.70 -19.75
C THR A 470 -2.28 -27.34 -20.12
N ALA A 471 -3.00 -26.62 -19.26
CA ALA A 471 -4.36 -26.16 -19.51
C ALA A 471 -4.42 -25.20 -20.71
N ILE A 472 -3.53 -24.20 -20.74
CA ILE A 472 -3.46 -23.23 -21.85
C ILE A 472 -3.05 -23.92 -23.15
N GLN A 473 -2.08 -24.85 -23.09
CA GLN A 473 -1.67 -25.63 -24.25
C GLN A 473 -2.83 -26.49 -24.78
N THR A 474 -3.63 -27.09 -23.89
CA THR A 474 -4.80 -27.90 -24.27
C THR A 474 -5.80 -27.06 -25.06
N VAL A 475 -6.15 -25.87 -24.56
CA VAL A 475 -7.02 -24.91 -25.26
C VAL A 475 -6.43 -24.51 -26.61
N SER A 476 -5.13 -24.22 -26.66
CA SER A 476 -4.45 -23.87 -27.93
C SER A 476 -4.44 -25.01 -28.95
N SER A 477 -4.52 -26.27 -28.51
CA SER A 477 -4.52 -27.45 -29.38
C SER A 477 -5.92 -27.94 -29.77
N LYS A 478 -6.97 -27.33 -29.22
CA LYS A 478 -8.37 -27.70 -29.47
C LYS A 478 -9.15 -26.48 -29.98
N PRO A 479 -9.05 -26.14 -31.27
CA PRO A 479 -9.76 -25.00 -31.87
C PRO A 479 -11.27 -25.02 -31.63
N GLN A 480 -11.88 -26.21 -31.54
CA GLN A 480 -13.30 -26.39 -31.21
C GLN A 480 -13.67 -25.92 -29.79
N TRP A 481 -12.74 -25.85 -28.84
CA TRP A 481 -12.99 -25.31 -27.50
C TRP A 481 -13.02 -23.78 -27.47
N LEU A 482 -12.41 -23.15 -28.46
CA LEU A 482 -12.39 -21.69 -28.61
C LEU A 482 -13.67 -21.15 -29.23
N ASP A 483 -14.50 -21.99 -29.82
CA ASP A 483 -15.84 -21.61 -30.23
C ASP A 483 -16.75 -21.54 -29.01
N LEU A 484 -17.16 -20.33 -28.65
CA LEU A 484 -17.99 -20.07 -27.46
C LEU A 484 -19.42 -19.67 -27.83
N SER A 485 -19.84 -19.89 -29.06
CA SER A 485 -21.15 -19.47 -29.56
C SER A 485 -22.35 -20.10 -28.84
N ASP A 486 -22.15 -21.23 -28.16
CA ASP A 486 -23.13 -21.92 -27.32
C ASP A 486 -23.00 -21.59 -25.80
N ARG A 487 -22.04 -20.73 -25.42
CA ARG A 487 -21.74 -20.41 -24.03
C ARG A 487 -22.20 -19.01 -23.64
N TYR A 488 -22.64 -18.89 -22.39
CA TYR A 488 -23.18 -17.65 -21.83
C TYR A 488 -22.37 -17.21 -20.60
N PHE A 489 -21.92 -15.95 -20.61
CA PHE A 489 -21.06 -15.39 -19.58
C PHE A 489 -21.68 -14.14 -18.96
N VAL A 490 -22.01 -14.20 -17.67
CA VAL A 490 -22.33 -13.02 -16.87
C VAL A 490 -21.04 -12.38 -16.40
N LEU A 491 -20.78 -11.15 -16.83
CA LEU A 491 -19.59 -10.39 -16.45
C LEU A 491 -19.98 -9.24 -15.53
N ILE A 492 -19.81 -9.43 -14.22
CA ILE A 492 -19.89 -8.35 -13.24
C ILE A 492 -18.63 -7.49 -13.37
N GLY A 493 -18.79 -6.26 -13.85
CA GLY A 493 -17.70 -5.37 -14.26
C GLY A 493 -17.24 -5.64 -15.69
N ALA A 494 -18.16 -5.67 -16.65
CA ALA A 494 -17.86 -5.94 -18.07
C ALA A 494 -16.83 -4.97 -18.68
N GLY A 495 -16.79 -3.72 -18.23
CA GLY A 495 -15.80 -2.71 -18.62
C GLY A 495 -14.49 -2.75 -17.82
N SER A 496 -14.28 -3.79 -17.00
CA SER A 496 -13.04 -3.96 -16.25
C SER A 496 -11.86 -4.22 -17.19
N ALA A 497 -10.74 -3.53 -16.93
CA ALA A 497 -9.50 -3.69 -17.69
C ALA A 497 -8.96 -5.13 -17.70
N MET A 498 -9.19 -5.87 -16.61
CA MET A 498 -8.80 -7.28 -16.45
C MET A 498 -9.91 -8.27 -16.83
N GLY A 499 -11.10 -7.79 -17.20
CA GLY A 499 -12.20 -8.65 -17.59
C GLY A 499 -11.97 -9.31 -18.96
N PRO A 500 -12.50 -10.51 -19.20
CA PRO A 500 -12.31 -11.23 -20.45
C PRO A 500 -13.27 -10.77 -21.58
N PHE A 501 -13.96 -9.63 -21.41
CA PHE A 501 -15.04 -9.14 -22.30
C PHE A 501 -14.68 -9.20 -23.78
N ILE A 502 -13.59 -8.53 -24.17
CA ILE A 502 -13.15 -8.45 -25.58
C ILE A 502 -12.82 -9.86 -26.10
N LYS A 503 -12.07 -10.64 -25.32
CA LYS A 503 -11.60 -11.96 -25.74
C LYS A 503 -12.74 -12.96 -25.92
N LEU A 504 -13.76 -12.90 -25.08
CA LEU A 504 -14.93 -13.77 -25.18
C LEU A 504 -15.79 -13.40 -26.41
N LEU A 505 -16.00 -12.11 -26.68
CA LEU A 505 -16.70 -11.66 -27.89
C LEU A 505 -15.97 -12.05 -29.18
N GLU A 506 -14.65 -11.90 -29.22
CA GLU A 506 -13.80 -12.36 -30.34
C GLU A 506 -13.98 -13.86 -30.65
N LEU A 507 -14.38 -14.65 -29.65
CA LEU A 507 -14.60 -16.09 -29.72
C LEU A 507 -16.08 -16.48 -29.90
N GLY A 508 -16.95 -15.50 -30.16
CA GLY A 508 -18.37 -15.70 -30.44
C GLY A 508 -19.25 -15.87 -29.21
N ALA A 509 -18.74 -15.62 -28.00
CA ALA A 509 -19.50 -15.83 -26.77
C ALA A 509 -20.74 -14.91 -26.65
N ASN A 510 -21.72 -15.39 -25.88
CA ASN A 510 -22.87 -14.59 -25.46
C ASN A 510 -22.59 -13.97 -24.08
N ILE A 511 -22.54 -12.65 -24.00
CA ILE A 511 -22.17 -11.93 -22.78
C ILE A 511 -23.37 -11.22 -22.18
N VAL A 512 -23.65 -11.48 -20.91
CA VAL A 512 -24.56 -10.70 -20.07
C VAL A 512 -23.71 -9.70 -19.27
N ALA A 513 -23.72 -8.43 -19.69
CA ALA A 513 -22.86 -7.40 -19.13
C ALA A 513 -23.54 -6.65 -17.98
N VAL A 514 -22.86 -6.62 -16.82
CA VAL A 514 -23.27 -5.84 -15.64
C VAL A 514 -22.20 -4.78 -15.40
N ASP A 515 -22.53 -3.50 -15.58
CA ASP A 515 -21.64 -2.37 -15.30
C ASP A 515 -22.43 -1.07 -15.07
N ILE A 516 -21.78 -0.09 -14.44
CA ILE A 516 -22.41 1.15 -13.97
C ILE A 516 -23.02 1.98 -15.11
N PRO A 517 -24.15 2.67 -14.87
CA PRO A 517 -24.68 3.64 -15.80
C PRO A 517 -23.80 4.89 -15.84
N LYS A 518 -23.83 5.62 -16.96
CA LYS A 518 -23.28 6.99 -17.09
C LYS A 518 -21.80 7.18 -16.76
N ARG A 519 -20.95 6.16 -16.98
CA ARG A 519 -19.50 6.34 -17.09
C ARG A 519 -19.17 6.80 -18.51
N GLU A 520 -18.38 7.86 -18.64
CA GLU A 520 -18.05 8.49 -19.93
C GLU A 520 -17.67 7.45 -21.00
N ARG A 521 -18.54 7.35 -22.02
CA ARG A 521 -18.40 6.47 -23.21
C ARG A 521 -18.21 4.98 -22.89
N LEU A 522 -18.60 4.50 -21.71
CA LEU A 522 -18.48 3.08 -21.34
C LEU A 522 -19.36 2.20 -22.24
N TRP A 523 -20.67 2.46 -22.23
CA TRP A 523 -21.63 1.66 -22.98
C TRP A 523 -21.48 1.81 -24.48
N GLU A 524 -21.13 3.00 -24.96
CA GLU A 524 -20.71 3.21 -26.35
C GLU A 524 -19.58 2.24 -26.74
N LYS A 525 -18.53 2.13 -25.92
CA LYS A 525 -17.41 1.21 -26.18
C LYS A 525 -17.84 -0.25 -26.15
N LEU A 526 -18.61 -0.68 -25.14
CA LEU A 526 -19.04 -2.08 -25.01
C LEU A 526 -19.95 -2.50 -26.17
N ILE A 527 -20.93 -1.67 -26.52
CA ILE A 527 -21.88 -1.92 -27.62
C ILE A 527 -21.15 -1.91 -28.97
N THR A 528 -20.28 -0.93 -29.20
CA THR A 528 -19.47 -0.86 -30.43
C THR A 528 -18.56 -2.09 -30.56
N THR A 529 -17.95 -2.53 -29.46
CA THR A 529 -17.11 -3.74 -29.46
C THR A 529 -17.94 -4.98 -29.80
N ALA A 530 -19.14 -5.12 -29.22
CA ALA A 530 -20.04 -6.23 -29.51
C ALA A 530 -20.48 -6.27 -30.99
N ARG A 531 -20.86 -5.12 -31.56
CA ARG A 531 -21.20 -5.01 -33.00
C ARG A 531 -20.04 -5.44 -33.91
N ASN A 532 -18.81 -5.15 -33.50
CA ASN A 532 -17.59 -5.49 -34.24
C ASN A 532 -17.01 -6.86 -33.86
N SER A 533 -17.85 -7.78 -33.38
CA SER A 533 -17.46 -9.14 -33.00
C SER A 533 -18.43 -10.18 -33.57
N PRO A 534 -18.12 -11.48 -33.49
CA PRO A 534 -19.08 -12.55 -33.77
C PRO A 534 -19.99 -12.90 -32.58
N GLY A 535 -19.77 -12.27 -31.40
CA GLY A 535 -20.52 -12.57 -30.18
C GLY A 535 -21.82 -11.77 -30.04
N THR A 536 -22.59 -12.08 -28.99
CA THR A 536 -23.82 -11.37 -28.64
C THR A 536 -23.69 -10.71 -27.28
N LEU A 537 -24.20 -9.48 -27.14
CA LEU A 537 -24.22 -8.72 -25.90
C LEU A 537 -25.65 -8.53 -25.40
N TYR A 538 -25.90 -8.90 -24.15
CA TYR A 538 -27.09 -8.65 -23.36
C TYR A 538 -26.73 -7.67 -22.25
N PHE A 539 -27.53 -6.63 -22.03
CA PHE A 539 -27.25 -5.60 -21.04
C PHE A 539 -28.53 -4.96 -20.52
N PRO A 540 -28.54 -4.45 -19.27
CA PRO A 540 -29.73 -3.88 -18.68
C PRO A 540 -30.01 -2.49 -19.25
N LEU A 541 -31.28 -2.21 -19.46
CA LEU A 541 -31.83 -0.93 -19.91
C LEU A 541 -32.85 -0.41 -18.90
N SER A 542 -32.94 0.92 -18.82
CA SER A 542 -33.96 1.63 -18.03
C SER A 542 -35.32 1.75 -18.72
N LYS A 543 -35.39 1.49 -20.03
CA LYS A 543 -36.63 1.44 -20.81
C LYS A 543 -36.48 0.47 -22.00
N PRO A 544 -37.58 0.01 -22.62
CA PRO A 544 -37.53 -0.98 -23.70
C PRO A 544 -36.66 -0.52 -24.89
N GLN A 545 -35.87 -1.44 -25.46
CA GLN A 545 -34.93 -1.12 -26.55
C GLN A 545 -35.64 -0.62 -27.83
N ASN A 546 -36.85 -1.11 -28.11
CA ASN A 546 -37.67 -0.70 -29.26
C ASN A 546 -38.22 0.74 -29.16
N GLU A 547 -38.15 1.35 -27.98
CA GLU A 547 -38.55 2.74 -27.73
C GLU A 547 -37.37 3.74 -27.80
N MET A 548 -36.19 3.28 -28.20
CA MET A 548 -34.99 4.11 -28.37
C MET A 548 -34.98 4.74 -29.77
N LYS A 549 -34.75 6.05 -29.85
CA LYS A 549 -34.69 6.78 -31.13
C LYS A 549 -33.36 6.58 -31.85
N ASP A 550 -32.28 6.57 -31.10
CA ASP A 550 -30.91 6.53 -31.60
C ASP A 550 -29.96 5.83 -30.61
N ASP A 551 -28.71 5.69 -31.03
CA ASP A 551 -27.65 5.07 -30.24
C ASP A 551 -27.29 5.88 -29.00
N ASP A 552 -27.40 7.21 -29.03
CA ASP A 552 -27.09 8.06 -27.88
C ASP A 552 -28.08 7.81 -26.74
N GLU A 553 -29.37 7.71 -27.07
CA GLU A 553 -30.41 7.33 -26.12
C GLU A 553 -30.19 5.92 -25.56
N LEU A 554 -29.81 4.96 -26.42
CA LEU A 554 -29.43 3.61 -26.00
C LEU A 554 -28.27 3.63 -24.99
N PHE A 555 -27.22 4.41 -25.26
CA PHE A 555 -26.05 4.51 -24.37
C PHE A 555 -26.39 5.16 -23.03
N ILE A 556 -27.28 6.16 -23.02
CA ILE A 556 -27.72 6.85 -21.80
C ILE A 556 -28.59 5.94 -20.93
N SER A 557 -29.44 5.13 -21.56
CA SER A 557 -30.36 4.21 -20.89
C SER A 557 -29.72 2.91 -20.40
N ALA A 558 -28.49 2.60 -20.83
CA ALA A 558 -27.79 1.37 -20.50
C ALA A 558 -27.09 1.37 -19.13
N GLY A 559 -27.11 0.20 -18.51
CA GLY A 559 -26.34 -0.14 -17.31
C GLY A 559 -27.15 -0.18 -16.01
N CYS A 560 -26.49 -0.69 -14.97
CA CYS A 560 -27.05 -0.87 -13.64
C CYS A 560 -25.96 -0.67 -12.58
N ASP A 561 -26.32 -0.20 -11.39
CA ASP A 561 -25.34 0.06 -10.34
C ASP A 561 -25.34 -1.09 -9.33
N LEU A 562 -24.28 -1.91 -9.33
CA LEU A 562 -24.13 -3.06 -8.43
C LEU A 562 -24.30 -2.70 -6.94
N LEU A 563 -23.93 -1.48 -6.53
CA LEU A 563 -24.08 -1.05 -5.14
C LEU A 563 -25.51 -0.61 -4.81
N LYS A 564 -26.31 -0.22 -5.80
CA LYS A 564 -27.65 0.33 -5.59
C LYS A 564 -28.78 -0.59 -6.01
N GLN A 565 -28.50 -1.56 -6.89
CA GLN A 565 -29.52 -2.42 -7.50
C GLN A 565 -29.11 -3.91 -7.55
N PRO A 566 -28.47 -4.48 -6.50
CA PRO A 566 -27.97 -5.86 -6.56
C PRO A 566 -29.08 -6.90 -6.66
N ALA A 567 -30.23 -6.66 -6.03
CA ALA A 567 -31.39 -7.56 -6.06
C ALA A 567 -32.02 -7.59 -7.47
N GLU A 568 -32.19 -6.42 -8.07
CA GLU A 568 -32.73 -6.27 -9.42
C GLU A 568 -31.80 -6.90 -10.47
N ILE A 569 -30.48 -6.83 -10.29
CA ILE A 569 -29.53 -7.50 -11.16
C ILE A 569 -29.69 -9.03 -11.08
N LEU A 570 -29.83 -9.58 -9.86
CA LEU A 570 -30.09 -11.01 -9.68
C LEU A 570 -31.41 -11.42 -10.35
N ASN A 571 -32.49 -10.69 -10.10
CA ASN A 571 -33.81 -10.95 -10.68
C ASN A 571 -33.75 -10.93 -12.21
N TRP A 572 -33.09 -9.93 -12.79
CA TRP A 572 -32.93 -9.78 -14.24
C TRP A 572 -32.16 -10.95 -14.87
N ILE A 573 -31.05 -11.39 -14.26
CA ILE A 573 -30.30 -12.54 -14.77
C ILE A 573 -31.14 -13.82 -14.69
N LEU A 574 -31.91 -14.00 -13.61
CA LEU A 574 -32.82 -15.13 -13.46
C LEU A 574 -33.96 -15.10 -14.50
N GLU A 575 -34.50 -13.93 -14.83
CA GLU A 575 -35.49 -13.77 -15.91
C GLU A 575 -34.90 -14.14 -17.28
N LEU A 576 -33.68 -13.67 -17.57
CA LEU A 576 -32.96 -14.06 -18.79
C LEU A 576 -32.77 -15.58 -18.88
N SER A 577 -32.46 -16.24 -17.76
CA SER A 577 -32.31 -17.69 -17.70
C SER A 577 -33.59 -18.48 -17.94
N LYS A 578 -34.77 -17.85 -17.74
CA LYS A 578 -36.08 -18.45 -18.04
C LYS A 578 -36.52 -18.19 -19.49
N GLY A 579 -36.01 -17.12 -20.10
CA GLY A 579 -36.30 -16.71 -21.47
C GLY A 579 -35.16 -17.01 -22.44
N PRO A 580 -34.43 -15.98 -22.93
CA PRO A 580 -33.48 -16.11 -24.02
C PRO A 580 -32.29 -17.04 -23.74
N LEU A 581 -31.95 -17.30 -22.46
CA LEU A 581 -30.82 -18.16 -22.08
C LEU A 581 -31.27 -19.54 -21.58
N LYS A 582 -32.55 -19.90 -21.78
CA LYS A 582 -33.15 -21.12 -21.23
C LYS A 582 -32.37 -22.37 -21.62
N GLY A 583 -32.06 -23.20 -20.61
CA GLY A 583 -31.34 -24.47 -20.78
C GLY A 583 -29.84 -24.31 -21.07
N SER A 584 -29.32 -23.08 -21.10
CA SER A 584 -27.92 -22.83 -21.41
C SER A 584 -27.06 -22.79 -20.14
N PRO A 585 -25.87 -23.43 -20.12
CA PRO A 585 -24.94 -23.33 -19.00
C PRO A 585 -24.44 -21.89 -18.82
N LEU A 586 -24.63 -21.33 -17.62
CA LEU A 586 -24.28 -19.95 -17.29
C LEU A 586 -22.95 -19.91 -16.53
N THR A 587 -22.02 -19.07 -17.00
CA THR A 587 -20.77 -18.78 -16.28
C THR A 587 -20.81 -17.37 -15.72
N ILE A 588 -20.78 -17.20 -14.40
CA ILE A 588 -20.75 -15.89 -13.76
C ILE A 588 -19.36 -15.55 -13.24
N GLY A 589 -18.84 -14.40 -13.63
CA GLY A 589 -17.54 -13.91 -13.16
C GLY A 589 -17.60 -12.51 -12.54
N ASN A 590 -16.85 -12.31 -11.46
CA ASN A 590 -16.67 -10.99 -10.84
C ASN A 590 -15.29 -10.40 -11.16
N TYR A 591 -15.28 -9.33 -11.94
CA TYR A 591 -14.10 -8.61 -12.41
C TYR A 591 -14.02 -7.18 -11.86
N THR A 592 -14.89 -6.83 -10.91
CA THR A 592 -14.96 -5.49 -10.33
C THR A 592 -13.81 -5.21 -9.37
N TYR A 593 -13.42 -3.94 -9.30
CA TYR A 593 -12.41 -3.44 -8.38
C TYR A 593 -12.67 -1.96 -8.07
N LEU A 594 -12.57 -1.59 -6.80
CA LEU A 594 -12.52 -0.20 -6.34
C LEU A 594 -11.53 -0.05 -5.17
N ASP A 595 -11.22 1.19 -4.81
CA ASP A 595 -10.35 1.49 -3.68
C ASP A 595 -11.09 1.44 -2.33
N GLY A 596 -10.40 0.93 -1.31
CA GLY A 596 -10.83 1.05 0.07
C GLY A 596 -12.16 0.33 0.36
N GLY A 597 -13.06 0.99 1.09
CA GLY A 597 -14.31 0.37 1.56
C GLY A 597 -15.30 0.04 0.44
N LEU A 598 -15.25 0.75 -0.69
CA LEU A 598 -16.14 0.49 -1.82
C LEU A 598 -15.92 -0.91 -2.43
N HIS A 599 -14.68 -1.41 -2.41
CA HIS A 599 -14.37 -2.76 -2.89
C HIS A 599 -15.09 -3.83 -2.07
N VAL A 600 -15.14 -3.67 -0.73
CA VAL A 600 -15.82 -4.62 0.15
C VAL A 600 -17.31 -4.65 -0.17
N LYS A 601 -17.93 -3.48 -0.39
CA LYS A 601 -19.34 -3.38 -0.78
C LYS A 601 -19.62 -4.03 -2.14
N LEU A 602 -18.74 -3.82 -3.12
CA LEU A 602 -18.85 -4.47 -4.44
C LEU A 602 -18.70 -5.99 -4.33
N SER A 603 -17.72 -6.47 -3.55
CA SER A 603 -17.53 -7.90 -3.31
C SER A 603 -18.73 -8.52 -2.61
N LEU A 604 -19.35 -7.82 -1.65
CA LEU A 604 -20.57 -8.28 -0.98
C LEU A 604 -21.76 -8.37 -1.95
N ALA A 605 -22.01 -7.33 -2.73
CA ALA A 605 -23.10 -7.29 -3.70
C ALA A 605 -22.93 -8.37 -4.79
N ALA A 606 -21.72 -8.53 -5.32
CA ALA A 606 -21.42 -9.60 -6.27
C ALA A 606 -21.56 -10.99 -5.64
N ASP A 607 -21.14 -11.17 -4.38
CA ASP A 607 -21.28 -12.44 -3.66
C ASP A 607 -22.75 -12.84 -3.52
N ALA A 608 -23.62 -11.90 -3.19
CA ALA A 608 -25.07 -12.13 -3.06
C ALA A 608 -25.71 -12.59 -4.38
N ILE A 609 -25.32 -11.97 -5.49
CA ILE A 609 -25.81 -12.35 -6.81
C ILE A 609 -25.29 -13.75 -7.20
N ILE A 610 -24.01 -14.03 -6.97
CA ILE A 610 -23.41 -15.34 -7.27
C ILE A 610 -24.09 -16.43 -6.42
N GLU A 611 -24.28 -16.19 -5.12
CA GLU A 611 -24.99 -17.12 -4.23
C GLU A 611 -26.42 -17.39 -4.73
N GLY A 612 -27.20 -16.34 -4.97
CA GLY A 612 -28.57 -16.48 -5.43
C GLY A 612 -28.70 -17.21 -6.77
N LEU A 613 -27.74 -17.03 -7.69
CA LEU A 613 -27.70 -17.79 -8.95
C LEU A 613 -27.31 -19.25 -8.74
N CYS A 614 -26.30 -19.55 -7.92
CA CYS A 614 -25.91 -20.94 -7.64
C CYS A 614 -27.03 -21.73 -6.93
N GLU A 615 -27.81 -21.07 -6.08
CA GLU A 615 -28.97 -21.67 -5.40
C GLU A 615 -30.10 -22.01 -6.38
N GLN A 616 -30.39 -21.11 -7.32
CA GLN A 616 -31.56 -21.21 -8.21
C GLN A 616 -31.27 -21.85 -9.56
N LEU A 617 -30.03 -21.79 -10.06
CA LEU A 617 -29.60 -22.30 -11.36
C LEU A 617 -28.51 -23.35 -11.18
N LYS A 618 -28.90 -24.62 -11.15
CA LYS A 618 -27.96 -25.75 -11.12
C LYS A 618 -27.09 -25.76 -12.37
N GLY A 619 -25.81 -26.11 -12.20
CA GLY A 619 -24.82 -26.08 -13.28
C GLY A 619 -24.20 -24.71 -13.55
N THR A 620 -24.48 -23.70 -12.71
CA THR A 620 -23.78 -22.40 -12.77
C THR A 620 -22.27 -22.60 -12.53
N ILE A 621 -21.46 -22.03 -13.41
CA ILE A 621 -20.00 -21.99 -13.26
C ILE A 621 -19.60 -20.64 -12.66
N VAL A 622 -18.75 -20.65 -11.64
CA VAL A 622 -18.32 -19.43 -10.95
C VAL A 622 -16.87 -19.10 -11.32
N ALA A 623 -16.59 -17.84 -11.67
CA ALA A 623 -15.28 -17.40 -12.11
C ALA A 623 -14.75 -16.20 -11.29
N PHE A 624 -13.47 -16.27 -10.91
CA PHE A 624 -12.77 -15.18 -10.23
C PHE A 624 -11.34 -15.02 -10.76
N LEU A 625 -10.89 -13.77 -10.82
CA LEU A 625 -9.46 -13.45 -10.96
C LEU A 625 -8.87 -13.24 -9.56
N CYS A 626 -8.28 -14.31 -9.02
CA CYS A 626 -7.65 -14.29 -7.72
C CYS A 626 -6.32 -13.52 -7.80
N THR A 627 -6.08 -12.65 -6.81
CA THR A 627 -4.85 -11.84 -6.74
C THR A 627 -3.69 -12.72 -6.27
N PRO A 628 -2.46 -12.56 -6.82
CA PRO A 628 -1.31 -13.30 -6.33
C PRO A 628 -0.82 -12.73 -4.98
N THR A 629 -1.29 -11.52 -4.64
CA THR A 629 -0.96 -10.82 -3.40
C THR A 629 -1.89 -11.18 -2.23
N ASP A 630 -2.29 -12.44 -2.15
CA ASP A 630 -3.06 -13.00 -1.03
C ASP A 630 -2.33 -14.23 -0.47
N ILE A 631 -2.86 -14.81 0.60
CA ILE A 631 -2.33 -16.04 1.21
C ILE A 631 -3.01 -17.24 0.54
N HIS A 632 -2.20 -18.08 -0.09
CA HIS A 632 -2.63 -19.22 -0.91
C HIS A 632 -2.01 -20.52 -0.46
N ALA A 633 -2.75 -21.62 -0.61
CA ALA A 633 -2.15 -22.95 -0.69
C ALA A 633 -1.38 -23.07 -2.00
N ILE A 634 -0.20 -23.67 -1.96
CA ILE A 634 0.67 -23.81 -3.12
C ILE A 634 1.13 -25.26 -3.30
N PRO A 635 1.50 -25.66 -4.52
CA PRO A 635 2.16 -26.95 -4.75
C PRO A 635 3.47 -27.11 -3.96
N SER A 636 3.79 -28.33 -3.56
CA SER A 636 5.00 -28.63 -2.78
C SER A 636 6.30 -28.32 -3.53
N ASP A 637 6.29 -28.42 -4.85
CA ASP A 637 7.42 -28.10 -5.72
C ASP A 637 7.65 -26.59 -5.82
N ALA A 638 6.59 -25.76 -5.81
CA ALA A 638 6.70 -24.31 -5.73
C ALA A 638 7.38 -23.88 -4.41
N HIS A 639 6.98 -24.50 -3.28
CA HIS A 639 7.64 -24.30 -1.99
C HIS A 639 9.12 -24.69 -2.02
N ARG A 640 9.45 -25.90 -2.53
CA ARG A 640 10.85 -26.35 -2.66
C ARG A 640 11.66 -25.42 -3.54
N ASP A 641 11.08 -24.87 -4.61
CA ASP A 641 11.80 -23.93 -5.48
C ASP A 641 12.10 -22.59 -4.78
N ALA A 642 11.14 -22.06 -4.00
CA ALA A 642 11.36 -20.90 -3.15
C ALA A 642 12.46 -21.14 -2.10
N GLU A 643 12.53 -22.35 -1.51
CA GLU A 643 13.62 -22.71 -0.59
C GLU A 643 14.98 -22.81 -1.28
N ARG A 644 15.05 -23.44 -2.45
CA ARG A 644 16.30 -23.56 -3.20
C ARG A 644 16.86 -22.22 -3.65
N ARG A 645 15.98 -21.25 -3.92
CA ARG A 645 16.36 -19.89 -4.32
C ARG A 645 16.75 -18.99 -3.14
N ASN A 646 16.65 -19.50 -1.90
CA ASN A 646 17.02 -18.76 -0.70
C ASN A 646 18.54 -18.52 -0.65
N GLY A 647 18.96 -17.27 -0.80
CA GLY A 647 20.35 -16.87 -1.05
C GLY A 647 20.49 -16.27 -2.45
N TRP A 648 19.84 -15.12 -2.67
CA TRP A 648 19.90 -14.33 -3.89
C TRP A 648 21.34 -14.10 -4.35
N HIS A 649 21.48 -13.77 -5.64
CA HIS A 649 22.75 -13.65 -6.37
C HIS A 649 23.79 -12.70 -5.74
N ILE A 650 23.43 -11.95 -4.69
CA ILE A 650 24.29 -11.02 -3.95
C ILE A 650 25.05 -11.69 -2.78
N GLY A 651 24.66 -12.91 -2.40
CA GLY A 651 25.24 -13.66 -1.29
C GLY A 651 24.57 -13.38 0.07
N LYS A 652 24.42 -14.44 0.88
CA LYS A 652 23.79 -14.41 2.22
C LYS A 652 24.27 -13.27 3.15
N PRO A 653 25.56 -12.88 3.18
CA PRO A 653 26.01 -11.81 4.08
C PRO A 653 25.37 -10.44 3.78
N ILE A 654 25.20 -10.08 2.50
CA ILE A 654 24.59 -8.79 2.11
C ILE A 654 23.10 -8.80 2.44
N GLU A 655 22.43 -9.94 2.25
CA GLU A 655 21.02 -10.10 2.62
C GLU A 655 20.80 -9.98 4.13
N LEU A 656 21.63 -10.64 4.93
CA LEU A 656 21.60 -10.53 6.38
C LEU A 656 21.80 -9.09 6.83
N LEU A 657 22.68 -8.33 6.15
CA LEU A 657 22.86 -6.91 6.46
C LEU A 657 21.64 -6.07 6.06
N ILE A 658 21.10 -6.22 4.84
CA ILE A 658 19.90 -5.47 4.42
C ILE A 658 18.73 -5.79 5.36
N ASN A 659 18.57 -7.05 5.73
CA ASN A 659 17.59 -7.48 6.73
C ASN A 659 17.87 -6.82 8.09
N PHE A 660 19.12 -6.83 8.57
CA PHE A 660 19.51 -6.20 9.83
C PHE A 660 19.28 -4.68 9.84
N LEU A 661 19.76 -3.96 8.82
CA LEU A 661 19.60 -2.50 8.68
C LEU A 661 18.13 -2.08 8.54
N SER A 662 17.29 -2.94 7.96
CA SER A 662 15.84 -2.72 7.88
C SER A 662 15.07 -3.16 9.12
N GLY A 663 15.76 -3.59 10.19
CA GLY A 663 15.12 -4.08 11.42
C GLY A 663 14.31 -5.36 11.20
N GLY A 664 14.73 -6.19 10.25
CA GLY A 664 14.11 -7.47 9.89
C GLY A 664 12.94 -7.36 8.90
N SER A 665 12.68 -6.17 8.33
CA SER A 665 11.49 -5.94 7.50
C SER A 665 11.67 -6.33 6.02
N GLU A 666 12.87 -6.20 5.46
CA GLU A 666 13.20 -6.54 4.06
C GLU A 666 13.81 -7.94 3.91
N LEU A 667 13.70 -8.53 2.71
CA LEU A 667 14.25 -9.82 2.31
C LEU A 667 13.87 -10.99 3.24
N ARG A 668 12.60 -11.04 3.65
CA ARG A 668 12.08 -12.11 4.51
C ARG A 668 11.80 -13.37 3.68
N LYS A 669 12.22 -14.54 4.17
CA LYS A 669 12.00 -15.84 3.50
C LYS A 669 10.52 -16.07 3.16
N ASN A 670 10.25 -16.47 1.92
CA ASN A 670 8.91 -16.77 1.41
C ASN A 670 8.44 -18.17 1.78
N ALA A 671 9.33 -19.15 1.70
CA ALA A 671 9.04 -20.54 2.03
C ALA A 671 8.85 -20.73 3.55
N LEU A 672 7.58 -20.86 3.94
CA LEU A 672 7.12 -21.09 5.30
C LEU A 672 7.12 -22.59 5.63
N LYS A 673 7.28 -22.92 6.91
CA LYS A 673 7.19 -24.32 7.36
C LYS A 673 5.87 -24.95 6.90
N PRO A 674 5.88 -26.14 6.27
CA PRO A 674 4.67 -26.83 5.84
C PRO A 674 3.71 -27.06 7.00
N LEU A 675 2.41 -26.96 6.73
CA LEU A 675 1.37 -27.31 7.70
C LEU A 675 1.15 -28.83 7.64
N LYS A 676 1.07 -29.44 8.82
CA LYS A 676 0.68 -30.84 8.98
C LYS A 676 -0.77 -30.87 9.43
N PRO A 677 -1.74 -31.02 8.51
CA PRO A 677 -3.15 -31.10 8.89
C PRO A 677 -3.41 -32.37 9.70
N LYS A 678 -4.56 -32.41 10.40
CA LYS A 678 -4.97 -33.60 11.15
C LYS A 678 -5.41 -34.74 10.23
N VAL A 679 -5.91 -34.38 9.03
CA VAL A 679 -6.40 -35.29 8.00
C VAL A 679 -5.82 -34.83 6.67
N GLY A 680 -5.34 -35.76 5.84
CA GLY A 680 -4.88 -35.49 4.50
C GLY A 680 -3.40 -35.16 4.36
N SER A 681 -3.01 -34.76 3.15
CA SER A 681 -1.62 -34.46 2.79
C SER A 681 -1.14 -33.09 3.29
N SER A 682 0.19 -32.94 3.48
CA SER A 682 0.76 -31.69 4.00
C SER A 682 0.46 -30.49 3.10
N ILE A 683 -0.12 -29.43 3.65
CA ILE A 683 -0.44 -28.21 2.91
C ILE A 683 0.74 -27.24 2.98
N HIS A 684 1.24 -26.87 1.80
CA HIS A 684 2.22 -25.79 1.66
C HIS A 684 1.50 -24.48 1.38
N ARG A 685 2.05 -23.36 1.87
CA ARG A 685 1.43 -22.03 1.70
C ARG A 685 2.45 -20.95 1.40
N VAL A 686 1.96 -19.88 0.79
CA VAL A 686 2.74 -18.66 0.52
C VAL A 686 2.10 -17.46 1.20
N ASP A 687 2.93 -16.57 1.75
CA ASP A 687 2.51 -15.26 2.25
C ASP A 687 2.64 -14.21 1.14
N GLY A 688 1.65 -14.16 0.24
CA GLY A 688 1.58 -13.15 -0.80
C GLY A 688 0.98 -11.82 -0.33
N MET A 689 0.49 -11.72 0.92
CA MET A 689 -0.30 -10.57 1.33
C MET A 689 0.52 -9.28 1.33
N SER A 690 0.06 -8.27 0.58
CA SER A 690 0.70 -6.94 0.56
C SER A 690 0.01 -6.00 1.56
N VAL A 691 0.78 -5.51 2.56
CA VAL A 691 0.26 -4.56 3.56
C VAL A 691 -0.06 -3.20 2.94
N ALA A 692 0.62 -2.85 1.85
CA ALA A 692 0.39 -1.63 1.09
C ALA A 692 -1.05 -1.52 0.58
N GLN A 693 -1.62 -2.63 0.07
CA GLN A 693 -3.00 -2.71 -0.46
C GLN A 693 -4.07 -2.43 0.62
N GLY A 694 -3.77 -2.79 1.87
CA GLY A 694 -4.61 -2.50 3.03
C GLY A 694 -5.72 -3.52 3.32
N PRO A 695 -6.36 -3.41 4.50
CA PRO A 695 -7.25 -4.45 5.02
C PRO A 695 -8.55 -4.62 4.23
N ASN A 696 -9.09 -3.55 3.62
CA ASN A 696 -10.33 -3.65 2.85
C ASN A 696 -10.11 -4.42 1.54
N TYR A 697 -8.96 -4.24 0.88
CA TYR A 697 -8.60 -5.05 -0.29
C TYR A 697 -8.46 -6.52 0.07
N ALA A 698 -7.76 -6.82 1.18
CA ALA A 698 -7.60 -8.19 1.67
C ALA A 698 -8.94 -8.85 2.00
N LEU A 699 -9.85 -8.13 2.68
CA LEU A 699 -11.20 -8.64 2.95
C LEU A 699 -11.99 -8.89 1.67
N ALA A 700 -12.02 -7.93 0.74
CA ALA A 700 -12.76 -8.04 -0.51
C ALA A 700 -12.29 -9.23 -1.36
N LYS A 701 -10.98 -9.48 -1.42
CA LYS A 701 -10.41 -10.66 -2.08
C LYS A 701 -10.64 -11.95 -1.32
N ARG A 702 -10.63 -11.92 0.02
CA ARG A 702 -10.93 -13.10 0.82
C ARG A 702 -12.39 -13.56 0.70
N MET A 703 -13.33 -12.64 0.56
CA MET A 703 -14.74 -12.96 0.26
C MET A 703 -14.87 -13.75 -1.05
N GLN A 704 -14.13 -13.38 -2.09
CA GLN A 704 -14.09 -14.12 -3.36
C GLN A 704 -13.57 -15.56 -3.17
N HIS A 705 -12.53 -15.75 -2.33
CA HIS A 705 -12.01 -17.09 -2.02
C HIS A 705 -13.02 -17.94 -1.24
N TRP A 706 -13.66 -17.35 -0.23
CA TRP A 706 -14.69 -18.04 0.56
C TRP A 706 -15.83 -18.51 -0.33
N ARG A 707 -16.33 -17.65 -1.23
CA ARG A 707 -17.38 -18.03 -2.18
C ARG A 707 -16.94 -19.11 -3.15
N ALA A 708 -15.74 -18.99 -3.70
CA ALA A 708 -15.18 -20.01 -4.59
C ALA A 708 -15.12 -21.39 -3.93
N MET A 709 -14.67 -21.46 -2.67
CA MET A 709 -14.64 -22.71 -1.90
C MET A 709 -16.04 -23.26 -1.62
N ILE A 710 -16.98 -22.39 -1.23
CA ILE A 710 -18.37 -22.79 -0.95
C ILE A 710 -19.04 -23.29 -2.21
N ALA A 711 -18.95 -22.55 -3.33
CA ALA A 711 -19.54 -22.95 -4.60
C ALA A 711 -18.97 -24.28 -5.11
N PHE A 712 -17.66 -24.50 -4.97
CA PHE A 712 -17.03 -25.78 -5.33
C PHE A 712 -17.55 -26.93 -4.47
N GLU A 713 -17.65 -26.74 -3.16
CA GLU A 713 -18.19 -27.75 -2.25
C GLU A 713 -19.68 -28.04 -2.52
N ASP A 714 -20.45 -27.01 -2.91
CA ASP A 714 -21.87 -27.12 -3.23
C ASP A 714 -22.10 -27.64 -4.69
N GLY A 715 -21.06 -28.12 -5.37
CA GLY A 715 -21.14 -28.83 -6.65
C GLY A 715 -20.96 -27.98 -7.91
N CYS A 716 -20.64 -26.69 -7.78
CA CYS A 716 -20.38 -25.83 -8.94
C CYS A 716 -18.96 -26.03 -9.47
N THR A 717 -18.78 -25.93 -10.79
CA THR A 717 -17.42 -25.75 -11.36
C THR A 717 -16.93 -24.34 -11.04
N VAL A 718 -15.68 -24.20 -10.59
CA VAL A 718 -15.13 -22.92 -10.11
C VAL A 718 -13.81 -22.56 -10.78
N SER A 719 -13.84 -21.64 -11.75
CA SER A 719 -12.64 -21.06 -12.37
C SER A 719 -12.08 -19.91 -11.51
N ALA A 720 -11.42 -20.27 -10.40
CA ALA A 720 -10.75 -19.33 -9.51
C ALA A 720 -9.23 -19.35 -9.73
N ASN A 721 -8.79 -18.77 -10.84
CA ASN A 721 -7.40 -18.81 -11.28
C ASN A 721 -6.61 -17.61 -10.74
N ILE A 722 -5.33 -17.84 -10.43
CA ILE A 722 -4.42 -16.81 -9.91
C ILE A 722 -3.90 -16.00 -11.08
N ALA A 723 -4.24 -14.71 -11.13
CA ALA A 723 -3.69 -13.78 -12.10
C ALA A 723 -2.32 -13.27 -11.65
N PRO A 724 -1.37 -13.02 -12.57
CA PRO A 724 -0.04 -12.53 -12.21
C PRO A 724 -0.08 -11.04 -11.88
N SER A 725 0.98 -10.54 -11.24
CA SER A 725 1.20 -9.10 -11.10
C SER A 725 1.24 -8.46 -12.49
N THR A 726 0.27 -7.59 -12.77
CA THR A 726 0.01 -7.08 -14.11
C THR A 726 0.17 -5.56 -14.15
N ALA A 727 0.93 -5.07 -15.11
CA ALA A 727 1.23 -3.65 -15.33
C ALA A 727 0.05 -2.89 -15.96
N THR A 728 -1.07 -2.81 -15.23
CA THR A 728 -2.25 -2.05 -15.68
C THR A 728 -2.04 -0.55 -15.47
N VAL A 729 -2.73 0.28 -16.26
CA VAL A 729 -2.75 1.74 -16.06
C VAL A 729 -3.17 2.11 -14.62
N SER A 730 -4.16 1.38 -14.08
CA SER A 730 -4.63 1.53 -12.70
C SER A 730 -3.63 1.10 -11.62
N VAL A 731 -2.58 0.35 -11.94
CA VAL A 731 -1.50 0.04 -10.99
C VAL A 731 -0.33 1.01 -11.18
N LEU A 732 0.05 1.26 -12.43
CA LEU A 732 1.19 2.11 -12.80
C LEU A 732 0.97 3.59 -12.50
N HIS A 733 -0.27 4.06 -12.36
CA HIS A 733 -0.52 5.44 -11.92
C HIS A 733 0.08 5.73 -10.53
N ASN A 734 0.24 4.70 -9.69
CA ASN A 734 0.99 4.82 -8.45
C ASN A 734 2.48 4.63 -8.71
N LYS A 735 3.23 5.73 -8.68
CA LYS A 735 4.68 5.75 -8.96
C LYS A 735 5.49 4.79 -8.09
N GLN A 736 5.13 4.60 -6.82
CA GLN A 736 5.85 3.66 -5.95
C GLN A 736 5.68 2.21 -6.41
N PHE A 737 4.46 1.83 -6.80
CA PHE A 737 4.21 0.53 -7.41
C PHE A 737 4.90 0.39 -8.77
N ALA A 738 4.88 1.44 -9.61
CA ALA A 738 5.58 1.41 -10.90
C ALA A 738 7.10 1.21 -10.75
N TRP A 739 7.75 1.89 -9.80
CA TRP A 739 9.18 1.72 -9.50
C TRP A 739 9.47 0.34 -8.91
N ALA A 740 8.64 -0.12 -7.97
CA ALA A 740 8.77 -1.46 -7.42
C ALA A 740 8.62 -2.53 -8.51
N TYR A 741 7.63 -2.39 -9.41
CA TYR A 741 7.42 -3.31 -10.54
C TYR A 741 8.58 -3.32 -11.52
N SER A 742 9.28 -2.19 -11.67
CA SER A 742 10.50 -2.12 -12.48
C SER A 742 11.70 -2.83 -11.82
N GLY A 743 11.73 -2.91 -10.49
CA GLY A 743 12.78 -3.59 -9.73
C GLY A 743 12.49 -5.06 -9.39
N MET A 744 11.22 -5.45 -9.31
CA MET A 744 10.80 -6.82 -8.96
C MET A 744 11.39 -7.90 -9.87
N PRO A 745 11.53 -7.72 -11.21
CA PRO A 745 12.14 -8.72 -12.09
C PRO A 745 13.58 -9.11 -11.75
N TYR A 746 14.29 -8.33 -10.93
CA TYR A 746 15.62 -8.70 -10.43
C TYR A 746 15.58 -9.79 -9.35
N PHE A 747 14.42 -10.00 -8.73
CA PHE A 747 14.14 -11.11 -7.83
C PHE A 747 13.60 -12.29 -8.63
N LYS A 748 14.48 -13.11 -9.19
CA LYS A 748 14.06 -14.26 -10.00
C LYS A 748 13.22 -15.24 -9.17
N PRO A 749 12.09 -15.77 -9.69
CA PRO A 749 11.65 -15.71 -11.08
C PRO A 749 10.52 -14.71 -11.35
N PHE A 750 10.52 -13.53 -10.74
CA PHE A 750 9.46 -12.55 -10.98
C PHE A 750 9.41 -12.10 -12.46
N GLU A 751 8.19 -12.02 -12.99
CA GLU A 751 7.86 -11.37 -14.25
C GLU A 751 6.58 -10.55 -14.04
N ILE A 752 6.62 -9.29 -14.47
CA ILE A 752 5.45 -8.42 -14.48
C ILE A 752 4.82 -8.52 -15.87
N PHE A 753 3.57 -8.97 -15.93
CA PHE A 753 2.89 -9.22 -17.19
C PHE A 753 2.22 -7.94 -17.74
N GLN A 754 2.15 -7.84 -19.07
CA GLN A 754 1.33 -6.84 -19.74
C GLN A 754 -0.15 -7.20 -19.60
N GLN A 755 -1.02 -6.19 -19.57
CA GLN A 755 -2.45 -6.35 -19.38
C GLN A 755 -3.08 -7.28 -20.41
N GLU A 756 -2.71 -7.11 -21.68
CA GLU A 756 -3.23 -7.87 -22.81
C GLU A 756 -2.78 -9.34 -22.75
N THR A 757 -1.54 -9.58 -22.32
CA THR A 757 -1.02 -10.94 -22.07
C THR A 757 -1.82 -11.62 -20.96
N THR A 758 -2.00 -10.95 -19.82
CA THR A 758 -2.78 -11.49 -18.70
C THR A 758 -4.22 -11.78 -19.12
N ASN A 759 -4.88 -10.85 -19.83
CA ASN A 759 -6.26 -11.05 -20.30
C ASN A 759 -6.38 -12.28 -21.20
N ALA A 760 -5.45 -12.47 -22.14
CA ALA A 760 -5.47 -13.63 -23.03
C ALA A 760 -5.23 -14.95 -22.30
N LEU A 761 -4.26 -14.99 -21.36
CA LEU A 761 -3.95 -16.20 -20.60
C LEU A 761 -5.06 -16.56 -19.60
N MET A 762 -5.63 -15.57 -18.90
CA MET A 762 -6.72 -15.80 -17.95
C MET A 762 -8.02 -16.19 -18.68
N ALA A 763 -8.29 -15.62 -19.86
CA ALA A 763 -9.39 -16.09 -20.70
C ALA A 763 -9.18 -17.52 -21.18
N ALA A 764 -7.96 -17.90 -21.57
CA ALA A 764 -7.65 -19.30 -21.93
C ALA A 764 -7.88 -20.26 -20.77
N LEU A 765 -7.50 -19.89 -19.54
CA LEU A 765 -7.78 -20.70 -18.35
C LEU A 765 -9.29 -20.79 -18.05
N LEU A 766 -10.04 -19.69 -18.18
CA LEU A 766 -11.50 -19.70 -18.05
C LEU A 766 -12.14 -20.65 -19.07
N ILE A 767 -11.72 -20.59 -20.35
CA ILE A 767 -12.22 -21.47 -21.41
C ILE A 767 -11.88 -22.92 -21.09
N HIS A 768 -10.65 -23.19 -20.65
CA HIS A 768 -10.27 -24.53 -20.21
C HIS A 768 -11.22 -25.05 -19.15
N ASP A 769 -11.50 -24.27 -18.11
CA ASP A 769 -12.30 -24.74 -16.97
C ASP A 769 -13.78 -24.87 -17.31
N VAL A 770 -14.30 -24.04 -18.23
CA VAL A 770 -15.68 -24.14 -18.72
C VAL A 770 -15.87 -25.34 -19.65
N GLN A 771 -14.88 -25.66 -20.49
CA GLN A 771 -14.99 -26.73 -21.48
C GLN A 771 -14.52 -28.09 -20.95
N ASN A 772 -13.64 -28.12 -19.94
CA ASN A 772 -13.02 -29.34 -19.43
C ASN A 772 -13.72 -29.86 -18.17
N VAL A 773 -14.77 -30.66 -18.37
CA VAL A 773 -15.51 -31.34 -17.30
C VAL A 773 -14.61 -32.27 -16.47
N ALA A 774 -13.50 -32.78 -17.04
CA ALA A 774 -12.55 -33.68 -16.37
C ALA A 774 -11.39 -32.93 -15.67
N GLY A 775 -11.46 -31.60 -15.57
CA GLY A 775 -10.42 -30.74 -14.99
C GLY A 775 -10.51 -30.59 -13.46
N PRO A 776 -9.49 -29.96 -12.84
CA PRO A 776 -9.41 -29.80 -11.37
C PRO A 776 -10.43 -28.82 -10.80
N LYS A 777 -11.06 -28.00 -11.65
CA LYS A 777 -12.03 -26.98 -11.24
C LYS A 777 -13.47 -27.51 -11.16
N ASN A 778 -13.71 -28.74 -11.62
CA ASN A 778 -14.97 -29.45 -11.40
C ASN A 778 -14.85 -30.32 -10.12
N PRO A 779 -15.74 -30.13 -9.11
CA PRO A 779 -15.71 -30.87 -7.85
C PRO A 779 -15.84 -32.38 -7.97
N GLU A 780 -16.45 -32.90 -9.05
CA GLU A 780 -16.52 -34.34 -9.32
C GLU A 780 -15.13 -34.98 -9.46
N ASN A 781 -14.10 -34.20 -9.85
CA ASN A 781 -12.74 -34.70 -10.01
C ASN A 781 -11.84 -34.44 -8.78
N ARG A 782 -12.39 -34.02 -7.63
CA ARG A 782 -11.58 -33.62 -6.48
C ARG A 782 -10.60 -34.70 -6.02
N GLU A 783 -11.00 -35.96 -6.04
CA GLU A 783 -10.14 -37.09 -5.64
C GLU A 783 -8.97 -37.27 -6.61
N ARG A 784 -9.24 -37.19 -7.93
CA ARG A 784 -8.23 -37.32 -8.99
C ARG A 784 -7.13 -36.27 -8.87
N PHE A 785 -7.48 -35.07 -8.43
CA PHE A 785 -6.53 -33.94 -8.30
C PHE A 785 -6.07 -33.70 -6.86
N GLY A 786 -6.47 -34.51 -5.89
CA GLY A 786 -6.04 -34.38 -4.48
C GLY A 786 -6.59 -33.14 -3.78
N ILE A 787 -7.78 -32.67 -4.15
CA ILE A 787 -8.46 -31.53 -3.53
C ILE A 787 -9.27 -32.02 -2.32
N GLU A 788 -8.56 -32.43 -1.28
CA GLU A 788 -9.15 -32.87 -0.01
C GLU A 788 -9.68 -31.66 0.77
N ASN A 789 -8.83 -30.65 0.98
CA ASN A 789 -9.21 -29.37 1.58
C ASN A 789 -9.56 -28.35 0.46
N PRO A 790 -10.69 -27.62 0.55
CA PRO A 790 -11.08 -26.63 -0.45
C PRO A 790 -10.04 -25.52 -0.72
N LEU A 791 -9.12 -25.25 0.22
CA LEU A 791 -7.99 -24.34 -0.02
C LEU A 791 -7.08 -24.81 -1.16
N SER A 792 -6.96 -26.12 -1.37
CA SER A 792 -6.12 -26.70 -2.42
C SER A 792 -6.64 -26.37 -3.82
N LEU A 793 -7.90 -25.95 -3.97
CA LEU A 793 -8.47 -25.47 -5.24
C LEU A 793 -7.61 -24.37 -5.89
N PHE A 794 -7.06 -23.48 -5.06
CA PHE A 794 -6.25 -22.34 -5.52
C PHE A 794 -4.81 -22.73 -5.89
N SER A 795 -4.36 -23.93 -5.51
CA SER A 795 -3.01 -24.42 -5.85
C SER A 795 -2.89 -24.91 -7.30
N HIS A 796 -4.03 -25.16 -7.96
CA HIS A 796 -4.09 -25.62 -9.34
C HIS A 796 -4.19 -24.48 -10.35
N GLN A 797 -3.50 -24.66 -11.49
CA GLN A 797 -3.48 -23.76 -12.64
C GLN A 797 -3.01 -22.32 -12.31
N GLY A 798 -2.07 -22.19 -11.36
CA GLY A 798 -1.60 -20.89 -10.90
C GLY A 798 -0.67 -20.16 -11.89
N LEU A 799 -1.10 -18.99 -12.40
CA LEU A 799 -0.25 -18.03 -13.12
C LEU A 799 0.18 -16.92 -12.15
N HIS A 800 1.09 -17.24 -11.23
CA HIS A 800 1.44 -16.37 -10.10
C HIS A 800 2.58 -15.38 -10.40
N GLY A 801 3.09 -15.31 -11.63
CA GLY A 801 4.13 -14.36 -12.06
C GLY A 801 5.46 -14.50 -11.31
N GLY A 802 5.75 -15.68 -10.77
CA GLY A 802 6.96 -15.97 -10.00
C GLY A 802 6.85 -15.77 -8.49
N LEU A 803 5.74 -15.19 -8.01
CA LEU A 803 5.56 -14.86 -6.59
C LEU A 803 5.68 -16.08 -5.66
N TRP A 804 5.07 -17.21 -6.02
CA TRP A 804 5.09 -18.43 -5.19
C TRP A 804 6.48 -19.06 -5.11
N ARG A 805 7.28 -18.93 -6.17
CA ARG A 805 8.60 -19.55 -6.32
C ARG A 805 9.75 -18.60 -5.96
N CYS A 806 9.44 -17.34 -5.64
CA CYS A 806 10.44 -16.38 -5.18
C CYS A 806 10.97 -16.76 -3.79
N ALA A 807 12.26 -16.51 -3.54
CA ALA A 807 12.91 -16.71 -2.25
C ALA A 807 12.34 -15.83 -1.14
N TYR A 808 11.87 -14.63 -1.49
CA TYR A 808 11.42 -13.61 -0.54
C TYR A 808 9.95 -13.28 -0.67
N LYS A 809 9.34 -12.92 0.47
CA LYS A 809 7.96 -12.42 0.53
C LYS A 809 7.84 -11.14 -0.28
N VAL A 810 6.75 -11.00 -1.02
CA VAL A 810 6.49 -9.82 -1.87
C VAL A 810 6.52 -8.50 -1.09
N ASP A 811 6.01 -8.50 0.15
CA ASP A 811 5.97 -7.32 1.02
C ASP A 811 7.33 -6.99 1.66
N SER A 812 8.37 -7.78 1.38
CA SER A 812 9.74 -7.59 1.87
C SER A 812 10.75 -7.25 0.77
N ILE A 813 10.31 -7.17 -0.48
CA ILE A 813 11.17 -6.79 -1.62
C ILE A 813 10.80 -5.43 -2.21
N GLY A 814 9.71 -4.80 -1.75
CA GLY A 814 9.18 -3.58 -2.37
C GLY A 814 10.16 -2.42 -2.31
N PHE A 815 10.71 -2.11 -1.13
CA PHE A 815 11.68 -1.03 -0.98
C PHE A 815 12.99 -1.35 -1.68
N THR A 816 13.51 -2.57 -1.50
CA THR A 816 14.73 -3.02 -2.20
C THR A 816 14.58 -2.96 -3.73
N SER A 817 13.42 -3.31 -4.28
CA SER A 817 13.11 -3.20 -5.71
C SER A 817 13.17 -1.75 -6.19
N VAL A 818 12.62 -0.81 -5.42
CA VAL A 818 12.68 0.63 -5.74
C VAL A 818 14.13 1.11 -5.77
N LEU A 819 14.96 0.69 -4.80
CA LEU A 819 16.39 1.05 -4.77
C LEU A 819 17.13 0.52 -6.00
N ILE A 820 16.92 -0.75 -6.36
CA ILE A 820 17.53 -1.36 -7.56
C ILE A 820 17.11 -0.59 -8.83
N HIS A 821 15.85 -0.16 -8.93
CA HIS A 821 15.38 0.64 -10.05
C HIS A 821 16.13 1.97 -10.16
N PHE A 822 16.24 2.74 -9.07
CA PHE A 822 16.90 4.05 -9.09
C PHE A 822 18.41 3.96 -9.27
N LEU A 823 19.03 2.86 -8.85
CA LEU A 823 20.46 2.63 -9.00
C LEU A 823 20.83 2.03 -10.36
N GLY A 824 19.89 1.93 -11.32
CA GLY A 824 20.20 1.44 -12.67
C GLY A 824 20.47 -0.06 -12.75
N GLY A 825 19.95 -0.83 -11.79
CA GLY A 825 20.06 -2.28 -11.73
C GLY A 825 21.09 -2.82 -10.73
N PRO A 826 21.21 -4.15 -10.62
CA PRO A 826 22.05 -4.81 -9.61
C PRO A 826 23.54 -4.48 -9.78
N LYS A 827 24.00 -4.16 -11.00
CA LYS A 827 25.40 -3.85 -11.30
C LYS A 827 25.92 -2.58 -10.61
N LEU A 828 25.06 -1.60 -10.33
CA LEU A 828 25.43 -0.39 -9.56
C LEU A 828 24.99 -0.50 -8.09
N PHE A 829 23.85 -1.15 -7.83
CA PHE A 829 23.37 -1.42 -6.47
C PHE A 829 24.39 -2.21 -5.64
N LEU A 830 24.95 -3.27 -6.21
CA LEU A 830 25.90 -4.15 -5.54
C LEU A 830 27.18 -3.44 -5.11
N PRO A 831 27.93 -2.75 -5.99
CA PRO A 831 29.13 -2.01 -5.58
C PRO A 831 28.85 -0.93 -4.54
N ILE A 832 27.69 -0.26 -4.58
CA ILE A 832 27.36 0.82 -3.63
C ILE A 832 27.06 0.22 -2.25
N VAL A 833 26.26 -0.84 -2.17
CA VAL A 833 25.99 -1.54 -0.89
C VAL A 833 27.27 -2.22 -0.37
N SER A 834 28.09 -2.80 -1.25
CA SER A 834 29.41 -3.36 -0.92
C SER A 834 30.43 -2.30 -0.50
N ALA A 835 30.41 -1.10 -1.07
CA ALA A 835 31.27 0.01 -0.62
C ALA A 835 30.85 0.52 0.76
N MET A 836 29.54 0.54 1.05
CA MET A 836 29.02 0.82 2.39
C MET A 836 29.38 -0.30 3.41
N LEU A 837 29.61 -1.52 2.94
CA LEU A 837 30.06 -2.69 3.72
C LEU A 837 31.56 -2.70 4.01
N VAL A 838 32.38 -2.31 3.04
CA VAL A 838 33.85 -2.34 3.12
C VAL A 838 34.38 -1.11 3.84
N ALA A 839 33.71 0.05 3.74
CA ALA A 839 34.17 1.25 4.42
C ALA A 839 34.30 1.09 5.95
N PRO A 840 33.38 0.44 6.69
CA PRO A 840 33.57 0.17 8.12
C PRO A 840 34.63 -0.89 8.44
N LEU A 841 34.82 -1.90 7.58
CA LEU A 841 35.80 -2.99 7.78
C LEU A 841 37.23 -2.55 7.45
N VAL A 842 37.41 -1.75 6.40
CA VAL A 842 38.68 -1.09 6.08
C VAL A 842 39.00 -0.03 7.13
N VAL A 843 38.00 0.70 7.65
CA VAL A 843 38.21 1.59 8.79
C VAL A 843 38.53 0.80 10.07
N TYR A 844 37.95 -0.38 10.31
CA TYR A 844 38.31 -1.21 11.47
C TYR A 844 39.74 -1.75 11.38
N GLN A 845 40.22 -2.16 10.20
CA GLN A 845 41.62 -2.56 9.97
C GLN A 845 42.62 -1.40 9.84
N CYS A 846 42.13 -0.17 9.68
CA CYS A 846 42.98 1.05 9.64
C CYS A 846 42.97 1.81 10.97
N VAL A 847 42.03 1.53 11.89
CA VAL A 847 41.87 2.20 13.18
C VAL A 847 42.27 1.30 14.37
N PHE A 848 42.27 -0.02 14.18
CA PHE A 848 42.89 -1.02 15.04
C PHE A 848 43.87 -1.85 14.22
#